data_AF-G5CDC2-F1
#
_entry.id   AF-G5CDC2-F1
#
_cell.length_a   1.000
_cell.length_b   1.000
_cell.length_c   1.000
_cell.angle_alpha   90.00
_cell.angle_beta   90.00
_cell.angle_gamma   90.00
#
_symmetry.space_group_name_H-M   'P 1'
#
loop_
_entity.id
_entity.type
_entity.pdbx_description
1 polymer ?
#
loop_
_entity_poly.entity_id
_entity_poly.type
_entity_poly.pdbx_seq_one_letter_code
_entity_poly.pdbx_strand_id
1 'polypeptide(L)'
;HIELAKPVFHIGFMTKIKRVLESVCVNCGKLLLDESNLQFADAMRIRDPIARFNAVWRLCRAKNICESDAPADDDFDSNAAAAEKSKKRSHGGCGNAQPTIRKDGLKLIGMWKPSKDEDEENPQPTKKVLTPQDVLNIFKHISDEDILRMGLSKDYARPEWMILTCMAVPPPPVRPSISVEGMGGGMRGEDDLTFKLSDIIKANVNLRRCEQEGSPAHVVAEFESLLQFHVATFMDNDIAGQPQAVQKSGRPIKSIRARLKGKEGRLRGNLMGKRVDFSARTVITGDPNLSLDEVGVPRSIARTLTYPETVTPYNIHRLHQLVRNGPNDHPGAKCVIRDTGERIDLRHHKRAGEISLQYGWKVERHIIDGDFIIFNRQPSLHKESMMGHRIRVLPYSTFRLHLSVTSPYNADFDGDEMNLHVPQSEETRAEVSQLCMVPLQIVSPQRNGPLMGIVQDTLCGVYKMTRRDVFLDRNAVMNILLWVPGWDGVIPPPAIIKPRARWTGKQVISLIIPPNINLVKTSDMPPLTDDGLWVSNGELLFGLLSKKVVGASQGGLIHIIYNEKGSKTCMGFFNGCQLVTNYWLLHNGFSIGIGDTIPDAKTVKRIQEIVDAKKAEVEEVTRKAQENTLEALPGMNIRETFENKVSKSLNGARDEAGSATEKSLKDLNNAIQMARSGSKGSNINISQMSAVVGQQSVEGKRIPFGFKYRTLPHFTKDDYSAESRGFVENSYLRGLTPQEFFFHAMAGREGLIDTAVKTAETGYIQRRLVKALEDVMAKYDGTVRNSLGDIVTFCYGEDGLDGQHIELQKVDIITCSDAVFEEKFKIDLMDPIPSIPPEYLEVASEIQGDVNIQLVLDQEFDRLLHARRTFREVFKSADDQHQLPINVLRILDNAKTIFRIKKGGRSDLHPLETIAKVQELMSRLVIVRGSDRLSLEAQDNATTLFRAHVQGRLAFKRLVMEYHMTNVALDWVLGEVENRFARAIVPPGEMVGVLAAQSI
;
A
#
# COMPACT_ATOMS: atom_id res chain seq x y z
N HIS A 1 -20.71 25.06 -35.46
CA HIS A 1 -19.96 26.02 -34.63
C HIS A 1 -20.80 27.30 -34.51
N ILE A 2 -20.38 28.27 -33.69
CA ILE A 2 -20.98 29.61 -33.61
C ILE A 2 -19.89 30.63 -33.92
N GLU A 3 -20.12 31.46 -34.94
CA GLU A 3 -19.27 32.61 -35.22
C GLU A 3 -19.63 33.75 -34.26
N LEU A 4 -18.64 34.24 -33.51
CA LEU A 4 -18.84 35.35 -32.58
C LEU A 4 -18.70 36.68 -33.33
N ALA A 5 -19.57 37.63 -33.03
CA ALA A 5 -19.58 38.97 -33.65
C ALA A 5 -18.30 39.75 -33.31
N LYS A 6 -17.76 39.55 -32.09
CA LYS A 6 -16.45 40.03 -31.66
C LYS A 6 -15.62 38.88 -31.08
N PRO A 7 -14.28 38.94 -31.14
CA PRO A 7 -13.44 38.00 -30.43
C PRO A 7 -13.67 38.10 -28.92
N VAL A 8 -13.57 36.96 -28.23
CA VAL A 8 -13.82 36.85 -26.80
C VAL A 8 -12.63 36.16 -26.12
N PHE A 9 -12.21 36.63 -24.96
CA PHE A 9 -11.18 35.95 -24.19
C PHE A 9 -11.69 34.60 -23.67
N HIS A 10 -10.92 33.54 -23.88
CA HIS A 10 -11.17 32.28 -23.20
C HIS A 10 -10.73 32.38 -21.73
N ILE A 11 -11.67 32.24 -20.80
CA ILE A 11 -11.43 32.44 -19.36
C ILE A 11 -10.27 31.59 -18.80
N GLY A 12 -10.15 30.34 -19.25
CA GLY A 12 -9.07 29.43 -18.83
C GLY A 12 -7.67 29.87 -19.29
N PHE A 13 -7.58 30.71 -20.32
CA PHE A 13 -6.31 31.19 -20.86
C PHE A 13 -6.02 32.65 -20.48
N MET A 14 -6.94 33.36 -19.83
CA MET A 14 -6.78 34.77 -19.46
C MET A 14 -5.44 35.09 -18.78
N THR A 15 -5.00 34.24 -17.84
CA THR A 15 -3.71 34.40 -17.17
C THR A 15 -2.51 34.18 -18.11
N LYS A 16 -2.63 33.23 -19.05
CA LYS A 16 -1.59 32.97 -20.07
C LYS A 16 -1.53 34.08 -21.11
N ILE A 17 -2.68 34.52 -21.62
CA ILE A 17 -2.81 35.67 -22.53
C ILE A 17 -2.10 36.90 -21.92
N LYS A 18 -2.39 37.19 -20.64
CA LYS A 18 -1.69 38.26 -19.92
C LYS A 18 -0.17 38.07 -19.91
N ARG A 19 0.33 36.87 -19.59
CA ARG A 19 1.79 36.61 -19.54
C ARG A 19 2.45 36.72 -20.91
N VAL A 20 1.78 36.28 -21.98
CA VAL A 20 2.27 36.43 -23.35
C VAL A 20 2.34 37.92 -23.70
N LEU A 21 1.31 38.71 -23.41
CA LEU A 21 1.33 40.16 -23.62
C LEU A 21 2.41 40.89 -22.82
N GLU A 22 2.78 40.41 -21.63
CA GLU A 22 3.91 40.94 -20.85
C GLU A 22 5.27 40.47 -21.38
N SER A 23 5.31 39.50 -22.32
CA SER A 23 6.54 38.97 -22.90
C SER A 23 6.86 39.58 -24.26
N VAL A 24 5.84 39.99 -25.02
CA VAL A 24 5.97 40.60 -26.35
C VAL A 24 5.63 42.08 -26.33
N CYS A 25 6.14 42.82 -27.32
CA CYS A 25 5.77 44.21 -27.53
C CYS A 25 4.30 44.32 -27.96
N VAL A 26 3.52 45.13 -27.24
CA VAL A 26 2.08 45.37 -27.49
C VAL A 26 1.84 46.08 -28.83
N ASN A 27 2.87 46.66 -29.47
CA ASN A 27 2.73 47.32 -30.77
C ASN A 27 3.25 46.48 -31.93
N CYS A 28 4.50 45.98 -31.87
CA CYS A 28 5.11 45.24 -32.99
C CYS A 28 5.05 43.71 -32.87
N GLY A 29 4.59 43.14 -31.74
CA GLY A 29 4.48 41.70 -31.54
C GLY A 29 5.81 40.95 -31.34
N LYS A 30 6.96 41.66 -31.36
CA LYS A 30 8.29 41.07 -31.14
C LYS A 30 8.54 40.78 -29.67
N LEU A 31 9.29 39.72 -29.37
CA LEU A 31 9.70 39.42 -28.00
C LEU A 31 10.57 40.57 -27.42
N LEU A 32 10.36 40.94 -26.16
CA LEU A 32 11.03 42.09 -25.53
C LEU A 32 12.51 41.88 -25.17
N LEU A 33 12.99 40.64 -25.27
CA LEU A 33 14.36 40.24 -25.00
C LEU A 33 14.78 39.22 -26.04
N ASP A 34 16.09 39.14 -26.28
CA ASP A 34 16.72 38.22 -27.21
C ASP A 34 17.95 37.55 -26.60
N GLU A 35 18.66 36.76 -27.42
CA GLU A 35 19.88 36.05 -27.06
C GLU A 35 21.05 36.97 -26.68
N SER A 36 20.95 38.29 -26.89
CA SER A 36 21.98 39.24 -26.45
C SER A 36 22.07 39.30 -24.92
N ASN A 37 20.98 38.98 -24.23
CA ASN A 37 20.97 38.85 -22.78
C ASN A 37 21.34 37.41 -22.37
N LEU A 38 22.44 37.26 -21.63
CA LEU A 38 22.91 35.98 -21.12
C LEU A 38 21.85 35.22 -20.31
N GLN A 39 21.05 35.92 -19.49
CA GLN A 39 19.98 35.29 -18.69
C GLN A 39 18.84 34.77 -19.57
N PHE A 40 18.57 35.43 -20.69
CA PHE A 40 17.57 34.99 -21.66
C PHE A 40 18.08 33.76 -22.45
N ALA A 41 19.34 33.77 -22.86
CA ALA A 41 19.99 32.62 -23.49
C ALA A 41 19.97 31.39 -22.55
N ASP A 42 20.24 31.58 -21.26
CA ASP A 42 20.14 30.52 -20.25
C ASP A 42 18.71 30.03 -20.05
N ALA A 43 17.72 30.94 -20.05
CA ALA A 43 16.30 30.56 -20.00
C ALA A 43 15.89 29.70 -21.22
N MET A 44 16.45 29.98 -22.40
CA MET A 44 16.17 29.23 -23.63
C MET A 44 16.75 27.80 -23.60
N ARG A 45 17.83 27.56 -22.84
CA ARG A 45 18.43 26.23 -22.63
C ARG A 45 17.54 25.30 -21.81
N ILE A 46 16.53 25.82 -21.10
CA ILE A 46 15.58 25.01 -20.33
C ILE A 46 14.78 24.12 -21.28
N ARG A 47 14.89 22.79 -21.07
CA ARG A 47 14.24 21.79 -21.93
C ARG A 47 12.72 21.71 -21.75
N ASP A 48 12.23 21.86 -20.52
CA ASP A 48 10.79 21.89 -20.24
C ASP A 48 10.16 23.19 -20.79
N PRO A 49 9.23 23.10 -21.76
CA PRO A 49 8.60 24.27 -22.35
C PRO A 49 7.85 25.15 -21.34
N ILE A 50 7.28 24.56 -20.28
CA ILE A 50 6.52 25.31 -19.27
C ILE A 50 7.46 26.10 -18.37
N ALA A 51 8.52 25.47 -17.86
CA ALA A 51 9.55 26.15 -17.09
C ALA A 51 10.24 27.24 -17.93
N ARG A 52 10.55 26.94 -19.21
CA ARG A 52 11.12 27.90 -20.16
C ARG A 52 10.23 29.12 -20.33
N PHE A 53 8.95 28.95 -20.60
CA PHE A 53 7.99 30.05 -20.74
C PHE A 53 7.94 30.93 -19.49
N ASN A 54 7.93 30.33 -18.30
CA ASN A 54 7.93 31.08 -17.05
C ASN A 54 9.23 31.85 -16.81
N ALA A 55 10.38 31.29 -17.19
CA ALA A 55 11.68 31.97 -17.09
C ALA A 55 11.76 33.15 -18.06
N VAL A 56 11.41 32.94 -19.32
CA VAL A 56 11.33 33.99 -20.35
C VAL A 56 10.39 35.11 -19.92
N TRP A 57 9.17 34.78 -19.50
CA TRP A 57 8.19 35.76 -19.03
C TRP A 57 8.70 36.60 -17.84
N ARG A 58 9.38 35.99 -16.86
CA ARG A 58 9.93 36.72 -15.71
C ARG A 58 10.96 37.77 -16.13
N LEU A 59 11.78 37.47 -17.14
CA LEU A 59 12.78 38.39 -17.67
C LEU A 59 12.11 39.51 -18.49
N CYS A 60 11.20 39.15 -19.40
CA CYS A 60 10.55 40.11 -20.29
C CYS A 60 9.61 41.07 -19.53
N ARG A 61 8.90 40.62 -18.49
CA ARG A 61 7.96 41.44 -17.71
C ARG A 61 8.61 42.68 -17.07
N ALA A 62 9.90 42.64 -16.78
CA ALA A 62 10.62 43.79 -16.19
C ALA A 62 10.92 44.90 -17.21
N LYS A 63 10.85 44.60 -18.51
CA LYS A 63 11.14 45.55 -19.59
C LYS A 63 9.91 46.40 -19.89
N ASN A 64 10.07 47.72 -19.74
CA ASN A 64 9.01 48.70 -19.98
C ASN A 64 9.18 49.43 -21.32
N ILE A 65 10.19 49.10 -22.12
CA ILE A 65 10.49 49.74 -23.41
C ILE A 65 10.90 48.62 -24.38
N CYS A 66 10.41 48.70 -25.62
CA CYS A 66 10.87 47.82 -26.69
C CYS A 66 12.13 48.43 -27.31
N GLU A 67 13.31 47.89 -26.96
CA GLU A 67 14.61 48.44 -27.38
C GLU A 67 14.70 48.48 -28.92
N SER A 68 14.81 49.68 -29.48
CA SER A 68 15.07 49.89 -30.91
C SER A 68 16.56 49.89 -31.18
N ASP A 69 16.93 49.62 -32.42
CA ASP A 69 18.32 49.74 -32.85
C ASP A 69 18.74 51.23 -32.82
N ALA A 70 19.97 51.52 -32.39
CA ALA A 70 20.54 52.85 -32.58
C ALA A 70 20.72 53.09 -34.10
N PRO A 71 20.37 54.28 -34.63
CA PRO A 71 20.66 54.58 -36.04
C PRO A 71 22.16 54.38 -36.29
N ALA A 72 22.50 53.76 -37.42
CA ALA A 72 23.89 53.68 -37.84
C ALA A 72 24.36 55.10 -38.13
N ASP A 73 25.28 55.64 -37.32
CA ASP A 73 25.99 56.86 -37.67
C ASP A 73 26.79 56.54 -38.95
N ASP A 74 26.39 57.17 -40.06
CA ASP A 74 27.10 57.17 -41.34
C ASP A 74 28.41 57.99 -41.19
N ASP A 75 29.37 57.50 -40.41
CA ASP A 75 30.75 57.96 -40.53
C ASP A 75 31.43 57.10 -41.61
N PHE A 76 31.41 57.63 -42.83
CA PHE A 76 32.30 57.26 -43.91
C PHE A 76 33.75 57.51 -43.47
N ASP A 77 34.42 56.50 -42.93
CA ASP A 77 35.88 56.47 -42.94
C ASP A 77 36.42 55.12 -43.42
N SER A 78 37.26 55.22 -44.44
CA SER A 78 37.77 54.13 -45.25
C SER A 78 38.88 53.38 -44.53
N ASN A 79 38.59 52.17 -44.03
CA ASN A 79 39.56 51.07 -44.02
C ASN A 79 38.91 49.73 -43.62
N ALA A 80 38.60 48.92 -44.63
CA ALA A 80 38.20 47.53 -44.47
C ALA A 80 39.44 46.64 -44.29
N ALA A 81 39.66 46.10 -43.09
CA ALA A 81 40.42 44.84 -42.88
C ALA A 81 40.41 44.25 -41.45
N ALA A 82 39.88 44.91 -40.40
CA ALA A 82 40.09 44.42 -39.02
C ALA A 82 38.88 44.44 -38.04
N ALA A 83 37.64 44.56 -38.51
CA ALA A 83 36.45 44.75 -37.64
C ALA A 83 35.34 43.70 -37.80
N GLU A 84 35.67 42.43 -38.04
CA GLU A 84 34.65 41.35 -38.15
C GLU A 84 34.25 40.68 -36.82
N LYS A 85 34.74 41.15 -35.67
CA LYS A 85 34.41 40.58 -34.35
C LYS A 85 33.81 41.61 -33.39
N SER A 86 32.58 42.08 -33.67
CA SER A 86 31.53 42.39 -32.67
C SER A 86 30.43 43.31 -33.21
N LYS A 87 29.76 42.99 -34.33
CA LYS A 87 28.43 43.57 -34.57
C LYS A 87 27.48 42.92 -33.56
N LYS A 88 27.14 43.62 -32.47
CA LYS A 88 26.05 43.22 -31.56
C LYS A 88 24.83 42.91 -32.43
N ARG A 89 24.30 41.68 -32.37
CA ARG A 89 23.04 41.34 -33.04
C ARG A 89 21.98 42.34 -32.59
N SER A 90 21.35 43.01 -33.56
CA SER A 90 20.43 44.10 -33.28
C SER A 90 19.06 43.54 -32.88
N HIS A 91 18.45 44.12 -31.83
CA HIS A 91 17.20 43.62 -31.25
C HIS A 91 16.00 43.96 -32.13
N GLY A 92 16.09 44.99 -32.98
CA GLY A 92 15.10 45.34 -34.00
C GLY A 92 13.69 45.61 -33.45
N GLY A 93 13.59 46.21 -32.27
CA GLY A 93 12.34 46.63 -31.64
C GLY A 93 11.85 48.00 -32.15
N CYS A 94 10.62 48.39 -31.77
CA CYS A 94 9.95 49.59 -32.29
C CYS A 94 10.08 50.86 -31.40
N GLY A 95 10.83 50.81 -30.30
CA GLY A 95 11.07 51.96 -29.41
C GLY A 95 9.92 52.30 -28.46
N ASN A 96 8.73 51.71 -28.64
CA ASN A 96 7.53 52.07 -27.88
C ASN A 96 7.56 51.59 -26.41
N ALA A 97 7.01 52.43 -25.52
CA ALA A 97 6.80 52.09 -24.11
C ALA A 97 5.78 50.95 -23.95
N GLN A 98 6.09 50.02 -23.05
CA GLN A 98 5.25 48.86 -22.75
C GLN A 98 4.38 49.12 -21.52
N PRO A 99 3.08 48.76 -21.57
CA PRO A 99 2.19 48.93 -20.44
C PRO A 99 2.46 47.91 -19.35
N THR A 100 2.24 48.32 -18.10
CA THR A 100 2.01 47.36 -17.01
C THR A 100 0.57 46.84 -17.08
N ILE A 101 0.40 45.55 -17.40
CA ILE A 101 -0.92 44.94 -17.61
C ILE A 101 -1.50 44.40 -16.29
N ARG A 102 -2.74 44.80 -15.97
CA ARG A 102 -3.52 44.28 -14.85
C ARG A 102 -4.78 43.56 -15.34
N LYS A 103 -5.16 42.50 -14.62
CA LYS A 103 -6.42 41.78 -14.85
C LYS A 103 -7.47 42.35 -13.92
N ASP A 104 -8.59 42.79 -14.47
CA ASP A 104 -9.74 43.28 -13.72
C ASP A 104 -10.99 42.51 -14.15
N GLY A 105 -11.40 41.54 -13.33
CA GLY A 105 -12.47 40.59 -13.67
C GLY A 105 -12.20 39.85 -15.00
N LEU A 106 -13.01 40.18 -16.01
CA LEU A 106 -12.94 39.63 -17.37
C LEU A 106 -12.21 40.54 -18.39
N LYS A 107 -11.66 41.67 -17.94
CA LYS A 107 -10.95 42.65 -18.78
C LYS A 107 -9.46 42.70 -18.46
N LEU A 108 -8.66 43.16 -19.43
CA LEU A 108 -7.24 43.46 -19.26
C LEU A 108 -7.04 44.97 -19.41
N ILE A 109 -6.35 45.59 -18.45
CA ILE A 109 -6.07 47.03 -18.42
C ILE A 109 -4.57 47.25 -18.51
N GLY A 110 -4.12 47.96 -19.55
CA GLY A 110 -2.76 48.45 -19.68
C GLY A 110 -2.60 49.80 -18.98
N MET A 111 -1.52 49.97 -18.23
CA MET A 111 -1.13 51.25 -17.64
C MET A 111 0.24 51.65 -18.19
N TRP A 112 0.30 52.74 -18.95
CA TRP A 112 1.57 53.29 -19.42
C TRP A 112 2.06 54.33 -18.41
N LYS A 113 3.36 54.28 -18.11
CA LYS A 113 3.99 55.33 -17.33
C LYS A 113 4.34 56.50 -18.26
N PRO A 114 4.11 57.75 -17.83
CA PRO A 114 4.54 58.92 -18.57
C PRO A 114 6.07 58.95 -18.71
N SER A 115 6.56 59.49 -19.83
CA SER A 115 8.00 59.68 -20.04
C SER A 115 8.52 60.77 -19.11
N LYS A 116 9.82 60.77 -18.80
CA LYS A 116 10.44 61.83 -17.98
C LYS A 116 10.49 63.20 -18.69
N ASP A 117 10.17 63.24 -19.98
CA ASP A 117 10.26 64.44 -20.84
C ASP A 117 8.92 65.18 -21.04
N GLU A 118 7.86 64.78 -20.32
CA GLU A 118 6.57 65.51 -20.32
C GLU A 118 6.54 66.48 -19.13
N ASP A 119 6.70 67.78 -19.40
CA ASP A 119 6.66 68.90 -18.43
C ASP A 119 5.23 69.16 -17.89
N GLU A 120 4.56 68.14 -17.34
CA GLU A 120 3.30 68.29 -16.59
C GLU A 120 3.52 68.19 -15.08
N GLU A 121 3.02 69.17 -14.31
CA GLU A 121 2.90 69.07 -12.86
C GLU A 121 1.89 67.95 -12.50
N ASN A 122 2.40 66.79 -12.01
CA ASN A 122 1.69 65.53 -11.72
C ASN A 122 1.22 64.69 -12.93
N PRO A 123 2.14 64.00 -13.64
CA PRO A 123 1.76 63.18 -14.78
C PRO A 123 1.09 61.87 -14.30
N GLN A 124 -0.19 61.70 -14.63
CA GLN A 124 -0.96 60.50 -14.26
C GLN A 124 -0.75 59.37 -15.29
N PRO A 125 -0.61 58.11 -14.85
CA PRO A 125 -0.45 56.99 -15.77
C PRO A 125 -1.71 56.79 -16.63
N THR A 126 -1.53 56.72 -17.94
CA THR A 126 -2.64 56.51 -18.89
C THR A 126 -3.15 55.07 -18.77
N LYS A 127 -4.46 54.93 -18.52
CA LYS A 127 -5.13 53.62 -18.39
C LYS A 127 -5.94 53.34 -19.65
N LYS A 128 -5.62 52.27 -20.36
CA LYS A 128 -6.38 51.81 -21.54
C LYS A 128 -6.82 50.36 -21.34
N VAL A 129 -8.07 50.07 -21.65
CA VAL A 129 -8.56 48.68 -21.71
C VAL A 129 -8.05 48.05 -23.00
N LEU A 130 -7.40 46.89 -22.88
CA LEU A 130 -6.97 46.09 -24.03
C LEU A 130 -8.14 45.20 -24.44
N THR A 131 -8.73 45.48 -25.61
CA THR A 131 -9.86 44.69 -26.11
C THR A 131 -9.38 43.32 -26.63
N PRO A 132 -10.24 42.29 -26.66
CA PRO A 132 -9.87 41.01 -27.27
C PRO A 132 -9.40 41.13 -28.72
N GLN A 133 -9.96 42.07 -29.48
CA GLN A 133 -9.56 42.35 -30.85
C GLN A 133 -8.13 42.90 -30.93
N ASP A 134 -7.77 43.84 -30.05
CA ASP A 134 -6.41 44.40 -30.00
C ASP A 134 -5.39 43.29 -29.72
N VAL A 135 -5.66 42.45 -28.71
CA VAL A 135 -4.78 41.33 -28.33
C VAL A 135 -4.66 40.30 -29.46
N LEU A 136 -5.75 40.01 -30.17
CA LEU A 136 -5.74 39.08 -31.29
C LEU A 136 -4.83 39.57 -32.42
N ASN A 137 -4.88 40.87 -32.73
CA ASN A 137 -4.03 41.47 -33.74
C ASN A 137 -2.55 41.40 -33.34
N ILE A 138 -2.23 41.69 -32.07
CA ILE A 138 -0.87 41.57 -31.53
C ILE A 138 -0.36 40.13 -31.66
N PHE A 139 -1.17 39.15 -31.26
CA PHE A 139 -0.77 37.74 -31.29
C PHE A 139 -0.52 37.21 -32.70
N LYS A 140 -1.26 37.70 -33.70
CA LYS A 140 -1.01 37.38 -35.11
C LYS A 140 0.30 37.95 -35.65
N HIS A 141 0.82 39.03 -35.05
CA HIS A 141 2.11 39.62 -35.43
C HIS A 141 3.32 38.92 -34.80
N ILE A 142 3.11 38.02 -33.83
CA ILE A 142 4.21 37.26 -33.22
C ILE A 142 4.80 36.29 -34.26
N SER A 143 6.11 36.33 -34.44
CA SER A 143 6.82 35.43 -35.35
C SER A 143 6.84 33.99 -34.85
N ASP A 144 6.89 33.01 -35.77
CA ASP A 144 6.96 31.59 -35.41
C ASP A 144 8.24 31.24 -34.61
N GLU A 145 9.34 31.95 -34.86
CA GLU A 145 10.57 31.84 -34.08
C GLU A 145 10.36 32.28 -32.63
N ASP A 146 9.68 33.41 -32.41
CA ASP A 146 9.43 33.93 -31.07
C ASP A 146 8.45 33.04 -30.29
N ILE A 147 7.49 32.42 -30.98
CA ILE A 147 6.60 31.39 -30.40
C ILE A 147 7.45 30.23 -29.83
N LEU A 148 8.42 29.74 -30.61
CA LEU A 148 9.32 28.66 -30.16
C LEU A 148 10.26 29.11 -29.05
N ARG A 149 10.84 30.31 -29.13
CA ARG A 149 11.72 30.90 -28.10
C ARG A 149 11.01 31.06 -26.76
N MET A 150 9.74 31.49 -26.77
CA MET A 150 8.91 31.56 -25.57
C MET A 150 8.60 30.18 -24.97
N GLY A 151 8.67 29.11 -25.77
CA GLY A 151 8.30 27.77 -25.35
C GLY A 151 6.86 27.37 -25.65
N LEU A 152 6.24 28.02 -26.64
CA LEU A 152 4.95 27.62 -27.19
C LEU A 152 5.13 26.75 -28.44
N SER A 153 4.05 26.08 -28.87
CA SER A 153 4.07 25.21 -30.05
C SER A 153 3.45 25.91 -31.25
N LYS A 154 4.17 25.95 -32.38
CA LYS A 154 3.67 26.51 -33.64
C LYS A 154 2.50 25.72 -34.23
N ASP A 155 2.51 24.38 -34.08
CA ASP A 155 1.57 23.49 -34.74
C ASP A 155 0.30 23.27 -33.91
N TYR A 156 0.43 23.23 -32.58
CA TYR A 156 -0.67 22.82 -31.70
C TYR A 156 -1.20 23.91 -30.77
N ALA A 157 -0.43 24.98 -30.50
CA ALA A 157 -0.78 25.94 -29.46
C ALA A 157 -0.31 27.37 -29.81
N ARG A 158 -0.76 27.90 -30.95
CA ARG A 158 -0.47 29.29 -31.33
C ARG A 158 -1.14 30.29 -30.37
N PRO A 159 -0.49 31.42 -30.03
CA PRO A 159 -1.03 32.38 -29.08
C PRO A 159 -2.41 32.92 -29.43
N GLU A 160 -2.65 33.20 -30.71
CA GLU A 160 -3.92 33.77 -31.20
C GLU A 160 -5.12 32.84 -30.98
N TRP A 161 -4.91 31.51 -30.90
CA TRP A 161 -5.98 30.53 -30.65
C TRP A 161 -6.51 30.54 -29.22
N MET A 162 -5.83 31.24 -28.30
CA MET A 162 -6.35 31.47 -26.94
C MET A 162 -7.54 32.44 -26.92
N ILE A 163 -7.78 33.17 -28.02
CA ILE A 163 -8.90 34.10 -28.19
C ILE A 163 -9.94 33.43 -29.09
N LEU A 164 -11.17 33.37 -28.61
CA LEU A 164 -12.26 32.71 -29.31
C LEU A 164 -12.86 33.68 -30.34
N THR A 165 -12.71 33.35 -31.62
CA THR A 165 -13.45 33.96 -32.73
C THR A 165 -14.60 33.06 -33.18
N CYS A 166 -14.36 31.76 -33.18
CA CYS A 166 -15.33 30.72 -33.49
C CYS A 166 -15.48 29.78 -32.28
N MET A 167 -16.69 29.67 -31.74
CA MET A 167 -17.00 28.81 -30.61
C MET A 167 -17.53 27.45 -31.08
N ALA A 168 -16.90 26.37 -30.63
CA ALA A 168 -17.39 25.02 -30.90
C ALA A 168 -18.65 24.72 -30.09
N VAL A 169 -19.69 24.22 -30.76
CA VAL A 169 -20.94 23.81 -30.09
C VAL A 169 -20.89 22.30 -29.85
N PRO A 170 -20.95 21.85 -28.58
CA PRO A 170 -20.95 20.42 -28.31
C PRO A 170 -22.22 19.75 -28.88
N PRO A 171 -22.12 18.53 -29.42
CA PRO A 171 -23.26 17.82 -29.97
C PRO A 171 -24.22 17.34 -28.86
N PRO A 172 -25.47 16.95 -29.20
CA PRO A 172 -26.47 16.51 -28.23
C PRO A 172 -26.02 15.43 -27.21
N PRO A 173 -25.15 14.44 -27.55
CA PRO A 173 -24.67 13.47 -26.55
C PRO A 173 -23.93 14.09 -25.34
N VAL A 174 -23.33 15.27 -25.51
CA VAL A 174 -22.66 16.01 -24.43
C VAL A 174 -23.64 16.84 -23.59
N ARG A 175 -24.79 17.20 -24.19
CA ARG A 175 -25.85 18.06 -23.64
C ARG A 175 -27.23 17.42 -23.87
N PRO A 176 -27.50 16.27 -23.23
CA PRO A 176 -28.68 15.46 -23.54
C PRO A 176 -29.97 16.19 -23.16
N SER A 177 -30.97 16.14 -24.03
CA SER A 177 -32.33 16.59 -23.74
C SER A 177 -33.11 15.46 -23.07
N ILE A 178 -33.82 15.77 -21.98
CA ILE A 178 -34.73 14.82 -21.32
C ILE A 178 -36.15 15.15 -21.76
N SER A 179 -36.78 14.23 -22.48
CA SER A 179 -38.22 14.27 -22.76
C SER A 179 -38.96 13.48 -21.69
N VAL A 180 -39.98 14.09 -21.07
CA VAL A 180 -40.94 13.35 -20.24
C VAL A 180 -41.93 12.68 -21.19
N GLU A 181 -41.74 11.39 -21.47
CA GLU A 181 -42.65 10.61 -22.32
C GLU A 181 -43.98 10.34 -21.58
N GLY A 182 -45.12 10.67 -22.22
CA GLY A 182 -46.46 10.36 -21.69
C GLY A 182 -47.61 11.27 -22.15
N MET A 183 -47.35 12.48 -22.65
CA MET A 183 -48.37 13.32 -23.30
C MET A 183 -47.82 13.85 -24.62
N GLY A 184 -48.61 13.75 -25.70
CA GLY A 184 -48.25 14.08 -27.09
C GLY A 184 -47.88 15.56 -27.39
N GLY A 185 -47.48 16.31 -26.37
CA GLY A 185 -46.91 17.66 -26.42
C GLY A 185 -45.90 17.91 -25.28
N GLY A 186 -45.20 16.86 -24.80
CA GLY A 186 -44.43 16.85 -23.56
C GLY A 186 -43.36 17.94 -23.45
N MET A 187 -43.37 18.66 -22.32
CA MET A 187 -42.35 19.63 -21.92
C MET A 187 -40.95 18.99 -22.01
N ARG A 188 -40.05 19.62 -22.78
CA ARG A 188 -38.66 19.20 -22.90
C ARG A 188 -37.82 19.84 -21.80
N GLY A 189 -37.12 19.01 -21.02
CA GLY A 189 -36.07 19.45 -20.11
C GLY A 189 -34.74 19.47 -20.86
N GLU A 190 -34.33 20.63 -21.35
CA GLU A 190 -33.03 20.81 -21.99
C GLU A 190 -31.89 20.85 -20.95
N ASP A 191 -30.68 20.47 -21.37
CA ASP A 191 -29.50 20.52 -20.52
C ASP A 191 -29.07 21.97 -20.20
N ASP A 192 -28.44 22.16 -19.04
CA ASP A 192 -27.87 23.43 -18.58
C ASP A 192 -26.95 24.10 -19.63
N LEU A 193 -26.16 23.32 -20.38
CA LEU A 193 -25.30 23.85 -21.46
C LEU A 193 -26.12 24.38 -22.63
N THR A 194 -27.24 23.74 -22.96
CA THR A 194 -28.14 24.18 -24.05
C THR A 194 -28.76 25.53 -23.71
N PHE A 195 -29.22 25.73 -22.46
CA PHE A 195 -29.72 27.02 -22.00
C PHE A 195 -28.67 28.12 -22.13
N LYS A 196 -27.44 27.84 -21.68
CA LYS A 196 -26.36 28.82 -21.74
C LYS A 196 -25.92 29.14 -23.17
N LEU A 197 -25.92 28.15 -24.07
CA LEU A 197 -25.66 28.35 -25.51
C LEU A 197 -26.73 29.24 -26.15
N SER A 198 -28.00 29.07 -25.78
CA SER A 198 -29.08 29.95 -26.22
C SER A 198 -28.81 31.40 -25.79
N ASP A 199 -28.38 31.63 -24.55
CA ASP A 199 -28.05 32.99 -24.08
C ASP A 199 -26.85 33.59 -24.83
N ILE A 200 -25.82 32.78 -25.13
CA ILE A 200 -24.67 33.20 -25.94
C ILE A 200 -25.13 33.63 -27.34
N ILE A 201 -25.99 32.83 -27.99
CA ILE A 201 -26.51 33.17 -29.32
C ILE A 201 -27.31 34.48 -29.28
N LYS A 202 -28.18 34.65 -28.28
CA LYS A 202 -28.96 35.90 -28.12
C LYS A 202 -28.07 37.12 -27.93
N ALA A 203 -27.08 37.04 -27.05
CA ALA A 203 -26.11 38.11 -26.83
C ALA A 203 -25.31 38.42 -28.11
N ASN A 204 -24.92 37.39 -28.86
CA ASN A 204 -24.16 37.52 -30.10
C ASN A 204 -24.96 38.18 -31.23
N VAL A 205 -26.23 37.78 -31.40
CA VAL A 205 -27.14 38.38 -32.40
C VAL A 205 -27.42 39.85 -32.07
N ASN A 206 -27.66 40.16 -30.80
CA ASN A 206 -27.90 41.55 -30.36
C ASN A 206 -26.66 42.43 -30.59
N LEU A 207 -25.47 41.93 -30.27
CA LEU A 207 -24.22 42.65 -30.52
C LEU A 207 -24.03 42.95 -32.02
N ARG A 208 -24.24 41.94 -32.87
CA ARG A 208 -24.13 42.09 -34.33
C ARG A 208 -25.13 43.11 -34.88
N ARG A 209 -26.35 43.13 -34.34
CA ARG A 209 -27.39 44.10 -34.70
C ARG A 209 -26.99 45.52 -34.29
N CYS A 210 -26.50 45.72 -33.07
CA CYS A 210 -26.05 47.03 -32.59
C CYS A 210 -24.91 47.61 -33.45
N GLU A 211 -23.99 46.75 -33.93
CA GLU A 211 -22.92 47.17 -34.84
C GLU A 211 -23.46 47.57 -36.23
N GLN A 212 -24.41 46.82 -36.78
CA GLN A 212 -25.01 47.12 -38.08
C GLN A 212 -25.86 48.40 -38.06
N GLU A 213 -26.56 48.66 -36.96
CA GLU A 213 -27.40 49.85 -36.78
C GLU A 213 -26.59 51.11 -36.42
N GLY A 214 -25.26 51.00 -36.25
CA GLY A 214 -24.41 52.15 -35.90
C GLY A 214 -24.65 52.68 -34.49
N SER A 215 -24.94 51.79 -33.53
CA SER A 215 -25.21 52.16 -32.14
C SER A 215 -24.00 52.85 -31.47
N PRO A 216 -24.23 53.71 -30.44
CA PRO A 216 -23.14 54.36 -29.70
C PRO A 216 -22.13 53.36 -29.13
N ALA A 217 -20.83 53.71 -29.16
CA ALA A 217 -19.74 52.82 -28.78
C ALA A 217 -19.84 52.27 -27.33
N HIS A 218 -20.40 53.04 -26.39
CA HIS A 218 -20.60 52.57 -25.01
C HIS A 218 -21.60 51.41 -24.93
N VAL A 219 -22.68 51.44 -25.74
CA VAL A 219 -23.70 50.39 -25.78
C VAL A 219 -23.13 49.11 -26.38
N VAL A 220 -22.33 49.23 -27.45
CA VAL A 220 -21.63 48.10 -28.07
C VAL A 220 -20.69 47.43 -27.06
N ALA A 221 -19.94 48.23 -26.28
CA ALA A 221 -19.04 47.72 -25.24
C ALA A 221 -19.77 46.98 -24.10
N GLU A 222 -21.00 47.40 -23.74
CA GLU A 222 -21.83 46.68 -22.77
C GLU A 222 -22.25 45.31 -23.29
N PHE A 223 -22.77 45.24 -24.52
CA PHE A 223 -23.14 43.96 -25.14
C PHE A 223 -21.94 43.04 -25.40
N GLU A 224 -20.77 43.60 -25.71
CA GLU A 224 -19.51 42.85 -25.81
C GLU A 224 -19.14 42.25 -24.46
N SER A 225 -19.23 43.04 -23.38
CA SER A 225 -18.95 42.55 -22.02
C SER A 225 -19.94 41.46 -21.58
N LEU A 226 -21.20 41.55 -22.00
CA LEU A 226 -22.22 40.55 -21.74
C LEU A 226 -21.92 39.25 -22.49
N LEU A 227 -21.55 39.31 -23.78
CA LEU A 227 -21.13 38.15 -24.55
C LEU A 227 -19.91 37.47 -23.90
N GLN A 228 -18.91 38.26 -23.50
CA GLN A 228 -17.74 37.78 -22.77
C GLN A 228 -18.11 37.08 -21.46
N PHE A 229 -19.08 37.60 -20.71
CA PHE A 229 -19.59 36.96 -19.49
C PHE A 229 -20.28 35.63 -19.77
N HIS A 230 -21.16 35.55 -20.79
CA HIS A 230 -21.87 34.31 -21.12
C HIS A 230 -20.93 33.20 -21.61
N VAL A 231 -19.95 33.55 -22.45
CA VAL A 231 -18.92 32.60 -22.92
C VAL A 231 -18.02 32.16 -21.76
N ALA A 232 -17.60 33.08 -20.88
CA ALA A 232 -16.79 32.73 -19.71
C ALA A 232 -17.52 31.77 -18.77
N THR A 233 -18.77 32.09 -18.40
CA THR A 233 -19.58 31.28 -17.48
C THR A 233 -20.06 29.94 -18.08
N PHE A 234 -20.09 29.81 -19.40
CA PHE A 234 -20.29 28.51 -20.06
C PHE A 234 -19.12 27.54 -19.81
N MET A 235 -17.88 28.05 -19.88
CA MET A 235 -16.68 27.25 -19.63
C MET A 235 -16.46 27.04 -18.13
N ASP A 236 -16.58 28.11 -17.34
CA ASP A 236 -16.34 28.12 -15.90
C ASP A 236 -17.28 29.12 -15.19
N ASN A 237 -18.19 28.62 -14.37
CA ASN A 237 -19.17 29.44 -13.66
C ASN A 237 -18.68 29.89 -12.27
N ASP A 238 -17.60 29.31 -11.75
CA ASP A 238 -17.07 29.59 -10.42
C ASP A 238 -15.90 30.59 -10.49
N ILE A 239 -16.14 31.72 -11.17
CA ILE A 239 -15.14 32.77 -11.37
C ILE A 239 -15.12 33.70 -10.14
N ALA A 240 -13.96 33.85 -9.51
CA ALA A 240 -13.80 34.75 -8.37
C ALA A 240 -14.10 36.21 -8.74
N GLY A 241 -14.93 36.88 -7.93
CA GLY A 241 -15.29 38.29 -8.11
C GLY A 241 -16.27 38.57 -9.25
N GLN A 242 -16.91 37.54 -9.83
CA GLN A 242 -17.96 37.68 -10.83
C GLN A 242 -19.25 37.02 -10.33
N PRO A 243 -20.43 37.54 -10.67
CA PRO A 243 -21.70 36.90 -10.31
C PRO A 243 -21.85 35.56 -11.04
N GLN A 244 -22.36 34.56 -10.33
CA GLN A 244 -22.63 33.25 -10.94
C GLN A 244 -23.82 33.32 -11.88
N ALA A 245 -23.72 32.66 -13.04
CA ALA A 245 -24.85 32.46 -13.92
C ALA A 245 -25.80 31.41 -13.30
N VAL A 246 -27.01 31.84 -12.98
CA VAL A 246 -28.06 31.02 -12.38
C VAL A 246 -29.17 30.72 -13.38
N GLN A 247 -29.83 29.58 -13.20
CA GLN A 247 -31.07 29.26 -13.89
C GLN A 247 -32.23 30.08 -13.29
N LYS A 248 -33.41 30.07 -13.92
CA LYS A 248 -34.63 30.72 -13.41
C LYS A 248 -35.02 30.28 -11.98
N SER A 249 -34.58 29.10 -11.54
CA SER A 249 -34.78 28.56 -10.19
C SER A 249 -33.81 29.10 -9.14
N GLY A 250 -32.83 29.93 -9.51
CA GLY A 250 -31.75 30.39 -8.63
C GLY A 250 -30.60 29.39 -8.48
N ARG A 251 -30.70 28.18 -9.04
CA ARG A 251 -29.61 27.20 -9.05
C ARG A 251 -28.48 27.64 -9.99
N PRO A 252 -27.20 27.58 -9.59
CA PRO A 252 -26.07 27.80 -10.51
C PRO A 252 -26.07 26.80 -11.67
N ILE A 253 -25.80 27.30 -12.87
CA ILE A 253 -25.69 26.46 -14.09
C ILE A 253 -24.41 25.63 -14.02
N LYS A 254 -24.50 24.33 -14.37
CA LYS A 254 -23.32 23.44 -14.44
C LYS A 254 -22.49 23.69 -15.71
N SER A 255 -21.41 24.46 -15.55
CA SER A 255 -20.39 24.69 -16.59
C SER A 255 -19.61 23.42 -16.98
N ILE A 256 -18.88 23.49 -18.10
CA ILE A 256 -18.03 22.37 -18.56
C ILE A 256 -16.96 22.01 -17.52
N ARG A 257 -16.27 23.02 -16.93
CA ARG A 257 -15.26 22.79 -15.89
C ARG A 257 -15.82 22.07 -14.67
N ALA A 258 -17.01 22.46 -14.22
CA ALA A 258 -17.68 21.83 -13.08
C ALA A 258 -18.05 20.36 -13.35
N ARG A 259 -18.35 19.98 -14.60
CA ARG A 259 -18.61 18.58 -14.98
C ARG A 259 -17.36 17.70 -14.95
N LEU A 260 -16.17 18.29 -15.17
CA LEU A 260 -14.90 17.55 -15.20
C LEU A 260 -14.26 17.43 -13.81
N LYS A 261 -14.32 18.50 -13.01
CA LYS A 261 -13.68 18.60 -11.69
C LYS A 261 -14.52 17.94 -10.59
N GLY A 262 -13.87 17.53 -9.52
CA GLY A 262 -14.51 17.11 -8.26
C GLY A 262 -14.55 15.60 -8.08
N LYS A 263 -15.15 15.15 -6.97
CA LYS A 263 -15.25 13.71 -6.66
C LYS A 263 -16.23 13.00 -7.60
N GLU A 264 -17.36 13.65 -7.89
CA GLU A 264 -18.40 13.19 -8.81
C GLU A 264 -18.20 13.70 -10.25
N GLY A 265 -17.13 14.46 -10.49
CA GLY A 265 -16.78 14.92 -11.83
C GLY A 265 -16.34 13.75 -12.72
N ARG A 266 -16.46 13.91 -14.04
CA ARG A 266 -16.21 12.83 -15.03
C ARG A 266 -14.85 12.16 -14.88
N LEU A 267 -13.78 12.92 -14.59
CA LEU A 267 -12.43 12.37 -14.46
C LEU A 267 -12.32 11.35 -13.32
N ARG A 268 -12.88 11.65 -12.14
CA ARG A 268 -12.80 10.75 -10.99
C ARG A 268 -13.97 9.76 -10.94
N GLY A 269 -15.19 10.24 -11.17
CA GLY A 269 -16.42 9.49 -10.96
C GLY A 269 -16.90 8.65 -12.15
N ASN A 270 -16.27 8.77 -13.32
CA ASN A 270 -16.61 7.96 -14.49
C ASN A 270 -15.40 7.29 -15.15
N LEU A 271 -14.22 7.92 -15.15
CA LEU A 271 -13.02 7.34 -15.75
C LEU A 271 -12.20 6.53 -14.74
N MET A 272 -11.86 7.11 -13.59
CA MET A 272 -11.07 6.41 -12.56
C MET A 272 -11.89 5.41 -11.73
N GLY A 273 -13.15 5.74 -11.44
CA GLY A 273 -14.09 4.83 -10.78
C GLY A 273 -15.42 4.90 -11.50
N LYS A 274 -16.04 3.75 -11.77
CA LYS A 274 -17.37 3.67 -12.40
C LYS A 274 -18.19 2.57 -11.75
N ARG A 275 -19.51 2.65 -11.90
CA ARG A 275 -20.36 1.50 -11.63
C ARG A 275 -20.10 0.43 -12.68
N VAL A 276 -20.04 -0.83 -12.25
CA VAL A 276 -19.68 -1.96 -13.10
C VAL A 276 -20.78 -3.00 -13.06
N ASP A 277 -21.07 -3.58 -14.22
CA ASP A 277 -21.96 -4.74 -14.34
C ASP A 277 -21.29 -6.02 -13.82
N PHE A 278 -22.03 -7.12 -13.78
CA PHE A 278 -21.55 -8.44 -13.33
C PHE A 278 -20.91 -8.44 -11.94
N SER A 279 -21.49 -7.62 -11.05
CA SER A 279 -21.10 -7.53 -9.66
C SER A 279 -22.30 -7.71 -8.73
N ALA A 280 -22.03 -8.17 -7.50
CA ALA A 280 -23.03 -8.30 -6.45
C ALA A 280 -22.44 -7.88 -5.11
N ARG A 281 -23.32 -7.54 -4.16
CA ARG A 281 -22.95 -7.12 -2.80
C ARG A 281 -23.97 -7.69 -1.82
N THR A 282 -23.49 -8.25 -0.72
CA THR A 282 -24.32 -8.68 0.41
C THR A 282 -23.46 -8.75 1.69
N VAL A 283 -24.12 -8.96 2.81
CA VAL A 283 -23.50 -9.15 4.14
C VAL A 283 -22.64 -10.40 4.14
N ILE A 284 -21.50 -10.33 4.84
CA ILE A 284 -20.59 -11.46 5.03
C ILE A 284 -20.84 -12.23 6.34
N THR A 285 -20.49 -13.51 6.32
CA THR A 285 -20.58 -14.43 7.46
C THR A 285 -19.40 -15.40 7.45
N GLY A 286 -18.95 -15.84 8.62
CA GLY A 286 -17.86 -16.81 8.74
C GLY A 286 -18.36 -18.23 8.52
N ASP A 287 -17.63 -19.05 7.77
CA ASP A 287 -17.91 -20.48 7.62
C ASP A 287 -16.60 -21.29 7.76
N PRO A 288 -16.43 -22.07 8.83
CA PRO A 288 -15.20 -22.83 9.08
C PRO A 288 -15.05 -24.08 8.18
N ASN A 289 -16.09 -24.46 7.42
CA ASN A 289 -16.06 -25.65 6.57
C ASN A 289 -15.69 -25.35 5.11
N LEU A 290 -15.54 -24.07 4.76
CA LEU A 290 -15.06 -23.65 3.46
C LEU A 290 -13.55 -23.76 3.39
N SER A 291 -13.02 -23.97 2.19
CA SER A 291 -11.58 -23.84 1.96
C SER A 291 -11.15 -22.37 2.07
N LEU A 292 -9.86 -22.12 2.34
CA LEU A 292 -9.31 -20.75 2.42
C LEU A 292 -9.61 -19.90 1.18
N ASP A 293 -9.59 -20.51 0.00
CA ASP A 293 -9.81 -19.82 -1.28
C ASP A 293 -11.25 -19.94 -1.80
N GLU A 294 -12.17 -20.50 -1.01
CA GLU A 294 -13.59 -20.62 -1.37
C GLU A 294 -14.40 -19.46 -0.78
N VAL A 295 -15.37 -18.98 -1.56
CA VAL A 295 -16.42 -18.07 -1.11
C VAL A 295 -17.79 -18.71 -1.30
N GLY A 296 -18.58 -18.72 -0.24
CA GLY A 296 -19.98 -19.13 -0.27
C GLY A 296 -20.82 -18.06 -0.98
N VAL A 297 -21.41 -18.40 -2.13
CA VAL A 297 -22.28 -17.49 -2.89
C VAL A 297 -23.74 -17.95 -2.79
N PRO A 298 -24.67 -17.06 -2.40
CA PRO A 298 -26.11 -17.32 -2.41
C PRO A 298 -26.64 -17.78 -3.77
N ARG A 299 -27.54 -18.78 -3.76
CA ARG A 299 -28.25 -19.23 -4.98
C ARG A 299 -29.01 -18.12 -5.71
N SER A 300 -29.44 -17.06 -5.03
CA SER A 300 -30.10 -15.89 -5.63
C SER A 300 -29.13 -15.07 -6.50
N ILE A 301 -27.92 -14.85 -5.98
CA ILE A 301 -26.83 -14.16 -6.68
C ILE A 301 -26.30 -15.05 -7.81
N ALA A 302 -26.13 -16.35 -7.55
CA ALA A 302 -25.63 -17.30 -8.55
C ALA A 302 -26.53 -17.43 -9.78
N ARG A 303 -27.85 -17.36 -9.59
CA ARG A 303 -28.83 -17.30 -10.69
C ARG A 303 -28.87 -15.94 -11.39
N THR A 304 -28.33 -14.89 -10.78
CA THR A 304 -28.37 -13.54 -11.35
C THR A 304 -27.13 -13.26 -12.20
N LEU A 305 -25.96 -13.59 -11.68
CA LEU A 305 -24.68 -13.36 -12.35
C LEU A 305 -24.42 -14.44 -13.39
N THR A 306 -23.87 -14.04 -14.54
CA THR A 306 -23.60 -14.93 -15.65
C THR A 306 -22.14 -14.87 -16.10
N TYR A 307 -21.73 -15.96 -16.75
CA TYR A 307 -20.46 -16.09 -17.44
C TYR A 307 -20.71 -16.48 -18.91
N PRO A 308 -20.19 -15.73 -19.89
CA PRO A 308 -20.36 -16.03 -21.30
C PRO A 308 -19.38 -17.12 -21.73
N GLU A 309 -19.85 -18.37 -21.74
CA GLU A 309 -19.04 -19.50 -22.17
C GLU A 309 -19.23 -19.76 -23.67
N THR A 310 -18.13 -19.89 -24.41
CA THR A 310 -18.17 -20.22 -25.84
C THR A 310 -18.43 -21.71 -26.02
N VAL A 311 -19.35 -22.07 -26.91
CA VAL A 311 -19.71 -23.46 -27.22
C VAL A 311 -18.57 -24.10 -28.00
N THR A 312 -18.02 -25.16 -27.41
CA THR A 312 -16.93 -25.98 -27.92
C THR A 312 -17.36 -27.46 -27.95
N PRO A 313 -16.64 -28.34 -28.65
CA PRO A 313 -16.92 -29.77 -28.61
C PRO A 313 -16.92 -30.37 -27.19
N TYR A 314 -16.12 -29.82 -26.28
CA TYR A 314 -15.99 -30.32 -24.90
C TYR A 314 -17.19 -30.00 -24.01
N ASN A 315 -17.83 -28.84 -24.21
CA ASN A 315 -18.86 -28.33 -23.30
C ASN A 315 -20.27 -28.33 -23.90
N ILE A 316 -20.45 -28.68 -25.19
CA ILE A 316 -21.75 -28.59 -25.88
C ILE A 316 -22.87 -29.34 -25.14
N HIS A 317 -22.61 -30.56 -24.67
CA HIS A 317 -23.60 -31.35 -23.93
C HIS A 317 -23.98 -30.69 -22.61
N ARG A 318 -22.99 -30.17 -21.87
CA ARG A 318 -23.20 -29.44 -20.62
C ARG A 318 -24.00 -28.17 -20.84
N LEU A 319 -23.61 -27.34 -21.82
CA LEU A 319 -24.27 -26.08 -22.13
C LEU A 319 -25.70 -26.29 -22.63
N HIS A 320 -25.94 -27.33 -23.41
CA HIS A 320 -27.29 -27.68 -23.86
C HIS A 320 -28.21 -28.02 -22.67
N GLN A 321 -27.69 -28.73 -21.66
CA GLN A 321 -28.43 -29.00 -20.43
C GLN A 321 -28.72 -27.71 -19.64
N LEU A 322 -27.78 -26.78 -19.53
CA LEU A 322 -27.98 -25.50 -18.85
C LEU A 322 -29.04 -24.63 -19.54
N VAL A 323 -29.03 -24.60 -20.87
CA VAL A 323 -30.06 -23.90 -21.67
C VAL A 323 -31.43 -24.55 -21.47
N ARG A 324 -31.49 -25.88 -21.41
CA ARG A 324 -32.72 -26.63 -21.14
C ARG A 324 -33.29 -26.37 -19.74
N ASN A 325 -32.42 -26.26 -18.73
CA ASN A 325 -32.82 -25.89 -17.36
C ASN A 325 -33.33 -24.43 -17.29
N GLY A 326 -32.84 -23.56 -18.19
CA GLY A 326 -33.27 -22.18 -18.29
C GLY A 326 -32.78 -21.29 -17.15
N PRO A 327 -33.40 -20.11 -16.95
CA PRO A 327 -32.90 -19.06 -16.05
C PRO A 327 -33.35 -19.17 -14.59
N ASN A 328 -34.36 -19.99 -14.28
CA ASN A 328 -34.94 -20.06 -12.93
C ASN A 328 -34.26 -21.10 -12.03
N ASP A 329 -33.78 -22.18 -12.65
CA ASP A 329 -33.10 -23.28 -11.97
C ASP A 329 -31.58 -23.09 -12.00
N HIS A 330 -30.93 -23.56 -10.94
CA HIS A 330 -29.47 -23.59 -10.85
C HIS A 330 -29.02 -25.05 -10.73
N PRO A 331 -28.08 -25.53 -11.57
CA PRO A 331 -27.37 -24.80 -12.63
C PRO A 331 -28.23 -24.54 -13.89
N GLY A 332 -28.12 -23.35 -14.50
CA GLY A 332 -28.93 -22.93 -15.65
C GLY A 332 -28.26 -21.85 -16.50
N ALA A 333 -29.00 -21.22 -17.42
CA ALA A 333 -28.50 -20.15 -18.29
C ALA A 333 -29.57 -19.08 -18.56
N LYS A 334 -29.13 -17.86 -18.88
CA LYS A 334 -30.03 -16.73 -19.17
C LYS A 334 -30.18 -16.42 -20.64
N CYS A 335 -29.07 -16.36 -21.37
CA CYS A 335 -29.07 -15.91 -22.75
C CYS A 335 -28.20 -16.83 -23.62
N VAL A 336 -28.58 -16.93 -24.89
CA VAL A 336 -27.75 -17.52 -25.94
C VAL A 336 -27.46 -16.46 -26.98
N ILE A 337 -26.19 -16.27 -27.32
CA ILE A 337 -25.70 -15.31 -28.31
C ILE A 337 -25.22 -16.09 -29.53
N ARG A 338 -25.81 -15.81 -30.69
CA ARG A 338 -25.41 -16.39 -31.98
C ARG A 338 -24.18 -15.68 -32.54
N ASP A 339 -23.58 -16.27 -33.57
CA ASP A 339 -22.46 -15.65 -34.31
C ASP A 339 -22.83 -14.31 -34.96
N THR A 340 -24.12 -14.11 -35.29
CA THR A 340 -24.65 -12.84 -35.79
C THR A 340 -24.68 -11.72 -34.73
N GLY A 341 -24.43 -12.06 -33.46
CA GLY A 341 -24.56 -11.15 -32.32
C GLY A 341 -26.00 -11.05 -31.77
N GLU A 342 -26.96 -11.76 -32.36
CA GLU A 342 -28.33 -11.83 -31.87
C GLU A 342 -28.38 -12.49 -30.48
N ARG A 343 -28.99 -11.80 -29.51
CA ARG A 343 -29.20 -12.27 -28.13
C ARG A 343 -30.60 -12.89 -28.01
N ILE A 344 -30.66 -14.16 -27.67
CA ILE A 344 -31.88 -14.88 -27.33
C ILE A 344 -32.02 -14.93 -25.80
N ASP A 345 -33.00 -14.23 -25.25
CA ASP A 345 -33.34 -14.30 -23.82
C ASP A 345 -34.21 -15.53 -23.54
N LEU A 346 -33.69 -16.46 -22.73
CA LEU A 346 -34.36 -17.73 -22.41
C LEU A 346 -35.60 -17.54 -21.52
N ARG A 347 -35.80 -16.38 -20.88
CA ARG A 347 -37.00 -16.10 -20.07
C ARG A 347 -38.26 -15.94 -20.91
N HIS A 348 -38.13 -15.40 -22.11
CA HIS A 348 -39.27 -15.02 -22.95
C HIS A 348 -39.37 -15.84 -24.24
N HIS A 349 -38.37 -16.67 -24.54
CA HIS A 349 -38.35 -17.47 -25.74
C HIS A 349 -39.30 -18.68 -25.63
N LYS A 350 -40.33 -18.74 -26.49
CA LYS A 350 -41.38 -19.78 -26.47
C LYS A 350 -40.86 -21.22 -26.60
N ARG A 351 -39.69 -21.40 -27.21
CA ARG A 351 -39.03 -22.71 -27.44
C ARG A 351 -37.61 -22.74 -26.88
N ALA A 352 -37.40 -22.26 -25.65
CA ALA A 352 -36.08 -22.23 -25.01
C ALA A 352 -35.42 -23.62 -24.90
N GLY A 353 -36.21 -24.68 -24.67
CA GLY A 353 -35.72 -26.06 -24.51
C GLY A 353 -35.37 -26.81 -25.80
N GLU A 354 -35.66 -26.25 -26.98
CA GLU A 354 -35.40 -26.87 -28.30
C GLU A 354 -34.23 -26.20 -29.05
N ILE A 355 -33.49 -25.30 -28.40
CA ILE A 355 -32.39 -24.57 -29.03
C ILE A 355 -31.20 -25.54 -29.23
N SER A 356 -30.97 -25.95 -30.47
CA SER A 356 -29.75 -26.66 -30.86
C SER A 356 -28.56 -25.69 -30.90
N LEU A 357 -27.66 -25.83 -29.93
CA LEU A 357 -26.43 -25.02 -29.88
C LEU A 357 -25.48 -25.39 -31.02
N GLN A 358 -24.85 -24.38 -31.62
CA GLN A 358 -23.78 -24.56 -32.61
C GLN A 358 -22.43 -24.17 -32.01
N TYR A 359 -21.34 -24.71 -32.58
CA TYR A 359 -19.99 -24.32 -32.19
C TYR A 359 -19.74 -22.85 -32.53
N GLY A 360 -19.07 -22.13 -31.63
CA GLY A 360 -18.80 -20.69 -31.78
C GLY A 360 -19.83 -19.78 -31.10
N TRP A 361 -21.06 -20.26 -30.87
CA TRP A 361 -22.07 -19.50 -30.12
C TRP A 361 -21.62 -19.29 -28.67
N LYS A 362 -22.17 -18.28 -28.00
CA LYS A 362 -21.91 -18.02 -26.58
C LYS A 362 -23.15 -18.23 -25.74
N VAL A 363 -23.00 -18.93 -24.62
CA VAL A 363 -24.09 -19.14 -23.65
C VAL A 363 -23.74 -18.37 -22.39
N GLU A 364 -24.58 -17.42 -22.01
CA GLU A 364 -24.49 -16.72 -20.73
C GLU A 364 -25.09 -17.62 -19.63
N ARG A 365 -24.28 -18.56 -19.15
CA ARG A 365 -24.66 -19.49 -18.08
C ARG A 365 -24.62 -18.82 -16.71
N HIS A 366 -25.35 -19.33 -15.75
CA HIS A 366 -25.19 -18.98 -14.33
C HIS A 366 -23.75 -19.27 -13.87
N ILE A 367 -23.27 -18.52 -12.88
CA ILE A 367 -22.04 -18.89 -12.18
C ILE A 367 -22.24 -20.20 -11.42
N ILE A 368 -21.23 -21.07 -11.41
CA ILE A 368 -21.27 -22.42 -10.83
C ILE A 368 -20.10 -22.62 -9.84
N ASP A 369 -20.12 -23.74 -9.13
CA ASP A 369 -19.04 -24.14 -8.24
C ASP A 369 -17.70 -24.23 -8.98
N GLY A 370 -16.66 -23.68 -8.37
CA GLY A 370 -15.30 -23.65 -8.91
C GLY A 370 -15.00 -22.50 -9.88
N ASP A 371 -15.99 -21.67 -10.25
CA ASP A 371 -15.73 -20.44 -11.01
C ASP A 371 -14.88 -19.46 -10.17
N PHE A 372 -13.97 -18.75 -10.81
CA PHE A 372 -13.12 -17.75 -10.16
C PHE A 372 -13.80 -16.39 -10.15
N ILE A 373 -13.75 -15.69 -9.02
CA ILE A 373 -14.26 -14.32 -8.84
C ILE A 373 -13.24 -13.46 -8.14
N ILE A 374 -13.39 -12.15 -8.25
CA ILE A 374 -12.68 -11.19 -7.41
C ILE A 374 -13.61 -10.76 -6.29
N PHE A 375 -13.13 -10.82 -5.06
CA PHE A 375 -13.86 -10.41 -3.87
C PHE A 375 -13.17 -9.22 -3.22
N ASN A 376 -13.93 -8.23 -2.77
CA ASN A 376 -13.36 -7.03 -2.17
C ASN A 376 -14.16 -6.45 -1.00
N ARG A 377 -13.42 -5.87 -0.06
CA ARG A 377 -13.97 -5.01 1.00
C ARG A 377 -13.54 -3.57 0.77
N GLN A 378 -14.48 -2.64 0.93
CA GLN A 378 -14.22 -1.20 0.84
C GLN A 378 -14.07 -0.63 2.27
N PRO A 379 -13.12 0.30 2.51
CA PRO A 379 -12.13 0.84 1.58
C PRO A 379 -11.00 -0.16 1.28
N SER A 380 -10.57 -0.25 0.02
CA SER A 380 -9.49 -1.14 -0.39
C SER A 380 -8.15 -0.40 -0.30
N LEU A 381 -7.42 -0.63 0.80
CA LEU A 381 -6.19 0.10 1.11
C LEU A 381 -4.91 -0.60 0.61
N HIS A 382 -4.94 -1.93 0.59
CA HIS A 382 -3.83 -2.77 0.18
C HIS A 382 -4.26 -3.72 -0.95
N LYS A 383 -3.30 -4.30 -1.66
CA LYS A 383 -3.54 -5.25 -2.75
C LYS A 383 -4.44 -6.41 -2.30
N GLU A 384 -4.20 -6.91 -1.09
CA GLU A 384 -4.90 -8.02 -0.46
C GLU A 384 -6.34 -7.68 -0.05
N SER A 385 -6.75 -6.41 -0.14
CA SER A 385 -8.17 -6.03 -0.01
C SER A 385 -9.01 -6.44 -1.24
N MET A 386 -8.37 -6.92 -2.31
CA MET A 386 -9.00 -7.49 -3.51
C MET A 386 -8.32 -8.81 -3.89
N MET A 387 -8.94 -9.94 -3.57
CA MET A 387 -8.37 -11.26 -3.87
C MET A 387 -9.31 -12.14 -4.69
N GLY A 388 -8.72 -13.09 -5.40
CA GLY A 388 -9.40 -14.13 -6.15
C GLY A 388 -9.91 -15.26 -5.26
N HIS A 389 -11.16 -15.64 -5.43
CA HIS A 389 -11.80 -16.77 -4.73
C HIS A 389 -12.47 -17.71 -5.73
N ARG A 390 -12.64 -18.98 -5.35
CA ARG A 390 -13.48 -19.96 -6.03
C ARG A 390 -14.89 -19.93 -5.45
N ILE A 391 -15.89 -19.94 -6.31
CA ILE A 391 -17.28 -19.94 -5.89
C ILE A 391 -17.65 -21.33 -5.34
N ARG A 392 -18.40 -21.31 -4.24
CA ARG A 392 -19.21 -22.44 -3.78
C ARG A 392 -20.64 -21.97 -3.54
N VAL A 393 -21.58 -22.48 -4.30
CA VAL A 393 -22.98 -22.04 -4.27
C VAL A 393 -23.67 -22.66 -3.06
N LEU A 394 -24.08 -21.81 -2.13
CA LEU A 394 -24.70 -22.20 -0.87
C LEU A 394 -26.14 -21.64 -0.75
N PRO A 395 -26.99 -22.28 0.07
CA PRO A 395 -28.28 -21.70 0.44
C PRO A 395 -28.11 -20.41 1.26
N TYR A 396 -29.24 -19.74 1.56
CA TYR A 396 -29.31 -18.45 2.27
C TYR A 396 -28.76 -17.27 1.45
N SER A 397 -28.64 -16.09 2.07
CA SER A 397 -28.49 -14.80 1.39
C SER A 397 -27.20 -14.04 1.69
N THR A 398 -26.30 -14.62 2.49
CA THR A 398 -25.02 -13.99 2.88
C THR A 398 -23.86 -14.58 2.10
N PHE A 399 -22.81 -13.78 1.89
CA PHE A 399 -21.52 -14.31 1.47
C PHE A 399 -20.85 -15.03 2.65
N ARG A 400 -20.19 -16.15 2.38
CA ARG A 400 -19.48 -16.92 3.41
C ARG A 400 -18.00 -17.00 3.10
N LEU A 401 -17.14 -16.82 4.09
CA LEU A 401 -15.71 -16.94 3.90
C LEU A 401 -15.02 -17.63 5.08
N HIS A 402 -13.86 -18.19 4.80
CA HIS A 402 -12.98 -18.79 5.78
C HIS A 402 -12.43 -17.73 6.77
N LEU A 403 -12.40 -18.05 8.07
CA LEU A 403 -12.06 -17.09 9.12
C LEU A 403 -10.65 -16.50 9.01
N SER A 404 -9.65 -17.26 8.57
CA SER A 404 -8.28 -16.75 8.35
C SER A 404 -8.17 -15.66 7.27
N VAL A 405 -9.16 -15.51 6.38
CA VAL A 405 -9.17 -14.47 5.34
C VAL A 405 -9.76 -13.15 5.85
N THR A 406 -10.34 -13.13 7.07
CA THR A 406 -10.86 -11.89 7.67
C THR A 406 -9.78 -10.84 7.91
N SER A 407 -8.56 -11.27 8.22
CA SER A 407 -7.43 -10.37 8.50
C SER A 407 -7.01 -9.50 7.30
N PRO A 408 -6.77 -10.05 6.09
CA PRO A 408 -6.46 -9.23 4.91
C PRO A 408 -7.54 -8.23 4.53
N TYR A 409 -8.81 -8.62 4.66
CA TYR A 409 -9.92 -7.71 4.37
C TYR A 409 -10.20 -6.71 5.50
N ASN A 410 -9.56 -6.89 6.66
CA ASN A 410 -9.88 -6.19 7.90
C ASN A 410 -11.39 -6.22 8.19
N ALA A 411 -12.00 -7.38 7.97
CA ALA A 411 -13.43 -7.59 8.01
C ALA A 411 -13.87 -8.27 9.31
N ASP A 412 -15.06 -7.92 9.79
CA ASP A 412 -15.76 -8.62 10.86
C ASP A 412 -17.15 -9.05 10.38
N PHE A 413 -17.97 -9.59 11.28
CA PHE A 413 -19.27 -10.18 10.95
C PHE A 413 -20.42 -9.48 11.70
N ASP A 414 -20.28 -8.18 11.99
CA ASP A 414 -21.27 -7.38 12.73
C ASP A 414 -22.29 -6.67 11.82
N GLY A 415 -22.21 -6.88 10.50
CA GLY A 415 -23.03 -6.21 9.49
C GLY A 415 -22.25 -5.78 8.24
N ASP A 416 -20.95 -6.02 8.22
CA ASP A 416 -20.07 -5.79 7.08
C ASP A 416 -20.59 -6.38 5.76
N GLU A 417 -20.43 -5.62 4.70
CA GLU A 417 -20.78 -6.01 3.33
C GLU A 417 -19.55 -5.99 2.43
N MET A 418 -19.46 -6.98 1.54
CA MET A 418 -18.38 -7.08 0.56
C MET A 418 -18.95 -7.20 -0.85
N ASN A 419 -18.17 -6.77 -1.85
CA ASN A 419 -18.57 -6.91 -3.24
C ASN A 419 -17.84 -8.07 -3.92
N LEU A 420 -18.54 -8.66 -4.89
CA LEU A 420 -18.09 -9.76 -5.72
C LEU A 420 -18.14 -9.30 -7.17
N HIS A 421 -17.09 -9.59 -7.94
CA HIS A 421 -16.98 -9.27 -9.35
C HIS A 421 -16.67 -10.54 -10.15
N VAL A 422 -17.46 -10.81 -11.20
CA VAL A 422 -17.30 -12.02 -12.03
C VAL A 422 -16.50 -11.68 -13.30
N PRO A 423 -15.31 -12.26 -13.50
CA PRO A 423 -14.54 -12.09 -14.73
C PRO A 423 -15.32 -12.64 -15.92
N GLN A 424 -15.37 -11.89 -17.03
CA GLN A 424 -16.20 -12.23 -18.19
C GLN A 424 -15.41 -12.88 -19.34
N SER A 425 -14.08 -12.83 -19.31
CA SER A 425 -13.22 -13.45 -20.33
C SER A 425 -12.35 -14.56 -19.74
N GLU A 426 -11.97 -15.53 -20.57
CA GLU A 426 -11.05 -16.61 -20.17
C GLU A 426 -9.66 -16.07 -19.77
N GLU A 427 -9.17 -15.03 -20.47
CA GLU A 427 -7.90 -14.35 -20.14
C GLU A 427 -7.94 -13.73 -18.75
N THR A 428 -8.99 -12.96 -18.44
CA THR A 428 -9.19 -12.38 -17.11
C THR A 428 -9.39 -13.44 -16.02
N ARG A 429 -9.97 -14.60 -16.38
CA ARG A 429 -10.14 -15.71 -15.43
C ARG A 429 -8.78 -16.34 -15.09
N ALA A 430 -7.90 -16.48 -16.09
CA ALA A 430 -6.53 -16.91 -15.90
C ALA A 430 -5.75 -15.92 -15.03
N GLU A 431 -5.85 -14.61 -15.31
CA GLU A 431 -5.22 -13.53 -14.53
C GLU A 431 -5.59 -13.61 -13.04
N VAL A 432 -6.89 -13.72 -12.73
CA VAL A 432 -7.36 -13.87 -11.35
C VAL A 432 -6.79 -15.14 -10.72
N SER A 433 -6.80 -16.27 -11.44
CA SER A 433 -6.34 -17.57 -10.94
C SER A 433 -4.83 -17.62 -10.64
N GLN A 434 -4.02 -16.90 -11.43
CA GLN A 434 -2.55 -16.99 -11.38
C GLN A 434 -1.90 -15.84 -10.60
N LEU A 435 -2.56 -14.70 -10.45
CA LEU A 435 -1.97 -13.52 -9.78
C LEU A 435 -2.67 -13.20 -8.46
N CYS A 436 -4.00 -13.18 -8.45
CA CYS A 436 -4.78 -12.58 -7.36
C CYS A 436 -5.37 -13.59 -6.38
N MET A 437 -5.25 -14.90 -6.63
CA MET A 437 -5.85 -15.93 -5.77
C MET A 437 -5.36 -15.85 -4.33
N VAL A 438 -6.28 -16.06 -3.38
CA VAL A 438 -6.00 -16.01 -1.93
C VAL A 438 -4.75 -16.80 -1.51
N PRO A 439 -4.52 -18.06 -1.97
CA PRO A 439 -3.34 -18.81 -1.55
C PRO A 439 -2.03 -18.16 -1.98
N LEU A 440 -2.00 -17.38 -3.06
CA LEU A 440 -0.82 -16.65 -3.53
C LEU A 440 -0.57 -15.36 -2.74
N GLN A 441 -1.58 -14.88 -2.02
CA GLN A 441 -1.53 -13.65 -1.23
C GLN A 441 -1.40 -13.94 0.29
N ILE A 442 -1.00 -15.16 0.67
CA ILE A 442 -0.79 -15.53 2.08
C ILE A 442 0.37 -14.71 2.68
N VAL A 443 1.47 -14.58 1.93
CA VAL A 443 2.65 -13.79 2.29
C VAL A 443 2.63 -12.49 1.52
N SER A 444 2.73 -11.37 2.24
CA SER A 444 2.71 -10.03 1.65
C SER A 444 4.14 -9.48 1.53
N PRO A 445 4.48 -8.80 0.42
CA PRO A 445 5.76 -8.12 0.28
C PRO A 445 5.89 -6.89 1.19
N GLN A 446 4.80 -6.36 1.77
CA GLN A 446 4.83 -5.18 2.63
C GLN A 446 5.74 -5.35 3.87
N ARG A 447 5.70 -6.54 4.48
CA ARG A 447 6.46 -6.87 5.69
C ARG A 447 7.26 -8.16 5.55
N ASN A 448 7.39 -8.70 4.33
CA ASN A 448 8.14 -9.92 4.08
C ASN A 448 7.66 -11.08 4.98
N GLY A 449 6.35 -11.23 5.11
CA GLY A 449 5.74 -12.14 6.08
C GLY A 449 4.27 -12.42 5.83
N PRO A 450 3.71 -13.45 6.50
CA PRO A 450 2.33 -13.85 6.31
C PRO A 450 1.36 -12.78 6.82
N LEU A 451 0.36 -12.45 6.01
CA LEU A 451 -0.76 -11.58 6.39
C LEU A 451 -1.92 -12.40 6.99
N MET A 452 -2.07 -13.64 6.51
CA MET A 452 -3.07 -14.60 6.99
C MET A 452 -2.50 -15.50 8.09
N GLY A 453 -3.32 -15.79 9.10
CA GLY A 453 -2.95 -16.64 10.22
C GLY A 453 -4.15 -17.40 10.78
N ILE A 454 -3.90 -18.34 11.69
CA ILE A 454 -4.97 -18.95 12.49
C ILE A 454 -5.43 -17.93 13.52
N VAL A 455 -6.74 -17.70 13.61
CA VAL A 455 -7.35 -16.63 14.42
C VAL A 455 -8.54 -17.15 15.24
N GLN A 456 -8.99 -16.35 16.21
CA GLN A 456 -10.20 -16.59 17.02
C GLN A 456 -10.24 -17.99 17.67
N ASP A 457 -11.34 -18.70 17.51
CA ASP A 457 -11.64 -20.00 18.15
C ASP A 457 -10.62 -21.07 17.78
N THR A 458 -10.24 -21.15 16.50
CA THR A 458 -9.23 -22.11 16.05
C THR A 458 -7.88 -21.84 16.74
N LEU A 459 -7.49 -20.57 16.94
CA LEU A 459 -6.24 -20.23 17.63
C LEU A 459 -6.30 -20.61 19.13
N CYS A 460 -7.42 -20.32 19.79
CA CYS A 460 -7.63 -20.71 21.19
C CYS A 460 -7.65 -22.25 21.34
N GLY A 461 -8.37 -22.92 20.45
CA GLY A 461 -8.50 -24.37 20.42
C GLY A 461 -7.17 -25.07 20.19
N VAL A 462 -6.37 -24.62 19.22
CA VAL A 462 -5.04 -25.19 18.93
C VAL A 462 -4.12 -25.05 20.15
N TYR A 463 -4.12 -23.89 20.80
CA TYR A 463 -3.33 -23.67 22.02
C TYR A 463 -3.73 -24.62 23.14
N LYS A 464 -5.04 -24.83 23.35
CA LYS A 464 -5.54 -25.76 24.38
C LYS A 464 -5.23 -27.21 24.02
N MET A 465 -5.49 -27.60 22.77
CA MET A 465 -5.30 -28.96 22.26
C MET A 465 -3.83 -29.40 22.34
N THR A 466 -2.89 -28.47 22.16
CA THR A 466 -1.45 -28.75 22.19
C THR A 466 -0.84 -28.80 23.59
N ARG A 467 -1.63 -28.63 24.67
CA ARG A 467 -1.10 -28.80 26.03
C ARG A 467 -0.78 -30.27 26.35
N ARG A 468 0.19 -30.48 27.24
CA ARG A 468 0.65 -31.82 27.66
C ARG A 468 -0.41 -32.64 28.41
N ASP A 469 -1.37 -31.97 29.05
CA ASP A 469 -2.45 -32.57 29.83
C ASP A 469 -3.62 -33.07 28.97
N VAL A 470 -3.61 -32.80 27.65
CA VAL A 470 -4.69 -33.21 26.75
C VAL A 470 -4.43 -34.59 26.15
N PHE A 471 -5.25 -35.56 26.58
CA PHE A 471 -5.26 -36.91 26.06
C PHE A 471 -6.59 -37.25 25.39
N LEU A 472 -6.51 -37.92 24.25
CA LEU A 472 -7.65 -38.31 23.44
C LEU A 472 -7.85 -39.83 23.48
N ASP A 473 -9.12 -40.23 23.61
CA ASP A 473 -9.58 -41.61 23.46
C ASP A 473 -9.54 -42.05 22.00
N ARG A 474 -9.42 -43.37 21.78
CA ARG A 474 -9.43 -43.97 20.42
C ARG A 474 -10.64 -43.52 19.60
N ASN A 475 -11.83 -43.49 20.21
CA ASN A 475 -13.07 -43.10 19.54
C ASN A 475 -13.04 -41.62 19.09
N ALA A 476 -12.53 -40.74 19.95
CA ALA A 476 -12.40 -39.32 19.62
C ALA A 476 -11.39 -39.11 18.48
N VAL A 477 -10.25 -39.80 18.54
CA VAL A 477 -9.23 -39.75 17.49
C VAL A 477 -9.80 -40.23 16.15
N MET A 478 -10.51 -41.37 16.12
CA MET A 478 -11.12 -41.88 14.89
C MET A 478 -12.05 -40.86 14.23
N ASN A 479 -12.87 -40.15 15.01
CA ASN A 479 -13.75 -39.12 14.47
C ASN A 479 -12.97 -37.88 13.98
N ILE A 480 -11.94 -37.46 14.72
CA ILE A 480 -11.10 -36.32 14.33
C ILE A 480 -10.34 -36.61 13.04
N LEU A 481 -9.83 -37.83 12.86
CA LEU A 481 -9.07 -38.24 11.67
C LEU A 481 -9.88 -38.11 10.37
N LEU A 482 -11.21 -38.24 10.42
CA LEU A 482 -12.08 -38.04 9.25
C LEU A 482 -12.06 -36.58 8.73
N TRP A 483 -11.66 -35.63 9.57
CA TRP A 483 -11.55 -34.22 9.22
C TRP A 483 -10.14 -33.81 8.75
N VAL A 484 -9.15 -34.71 8.88
CA VAL A 484 -7.78 -34.43 8.44
C VAL A 484 -7.75 -34.48 6.90
N PRO A 485 -7.41 -33.38 6.21
CA PRO A 485 -7.40 -33.35 4.76
C PRO A 485 -6.26 -34.24 4.23
N GLY A 486 -6.59 -35.15 3.30
CA GLY A 486 -5.60 -36.04 2.69
C GLY A 486 -5.05 -37.12 3.63
N TRP A 487 -5.81 -37.50 4.66
CA TRP A 487 -5.45 -38.60 5.55
C TRP A 487 -5.25 -39.93 4.78
N ASP A 488 -4.18 -40.65 5.13
CA ASP A 488 -3.73 -41.89 4.50
C ASP A 488 -4.52 -43.14 4.93
N GLY A 489 -5.48 -42.99 5.85
CA GLY A 489 -6.27 -44.09 6.41
C GLY A 489 -5.57 -44.82 7.55
N VAL A 490 -4.36 -44.42 7.95
CA VAL A 490 -3.58 -45.06 9.00
C VAL A 490 -3.76 -44.30 10.31
N ILE A 491 -4.19 -45.01 11.35
CA ILE A 491 -4.27 -44.44 12.70
C ILE A 491 -2.85 -44.42 13.28
N PRO A 492 -2.34 -43.25 13.72
CA PRO A 492 -0.99 -43.17 14.28
C PRO A 492 -0.87 -44.02 15.57
N PRO A 493 0.33 -44.51 15.91
CA PRO A 493 0.53 -45.23 17.16
C PRO A 493 0.25 -44.31 18.37
N PRO A 494 -0.44 -44.80 19.42
CA PRO A 494 -0.74 -44.00 20.60
C PRO A 494 0.54 -43.66 21.37
N ALA A 495 0.65 -42.43 21.90
CA ALA A 495 1.76 -42.03 22.76
C ALA A 495 1.83 -42.88 24.03
N ILE A 496 0.67 -43.26 24.58
CA ILE A 496 0.57 -44.10 25.78
C ILE A 496 -0.14 -45.38 25.38
N ILE A 497 0.54 -46.53 25.54
CA ILE A 497 -0.01 -47.84 25.21
C ILE A 497 -0.72 -48.48 26.42
N LYS A 498 -0.11 -48.37 27.61
CA LYS A 498 -0.62 -48.93 28.88
C LYS A 498 -0.86 -47.79 29.89
N PRO A 499 -1.90 -47.86 30.75
CA PRO A 499 -2.89 -48.94 30.89
C PRO A 499 -3.99 -48.92 29.81
N ARG A 500 -4.19 -47.79 29.12
CA ARG A 500 -5.12 -47.65 27.99
C ARG A 500 -4.43 -46.86 26.89
N ALA A 501 -4.77 -47.19 25.64
CA ALA A 501 -4.32 -46.44 24.49
C ALA A 501 -4.81 -44.98 24.57
N ARG A 502 -3.87 -44.02 24.59
CA ARG A 502 -4.14 -42.58 24.58
C ARG A 502 -3.24 -41.89 23.57
N TRP A 503 -3.82 -40.96 22.84
CA TRP A 503 -3.12 -40.05 21.93
C TRP A 503 -3.02 -38.68 22.55
N THR A 504 -1.98 -37.93 22.20
CA THR A 504 -1.86 -36.53 22.62
C THR A 504 -2.46 -35.61 21.56
N GLY A 505 -2.89 -34.42 21.95
CA GLY A 505 -3.34 -33.43 20.96
C GLY A 505 -2.23 -33.01 19.99
N LYS A 506 -0.97 -32.98 20.44
CA LYS A 506 0.21 -32.72 19.59
C LYS A 506 0.37 -33.76 18.48
N GLN A 507 0.15 -35.04 18.77
CA GLN A 507 0.19 -36.10 17.76
C GLN A 507 -0.86 -35.88 16.66
N VAL A 508 -2.08 -35.52 17.04
CA VAL A 508 -3.16 -35.28 16.07
C VAL A 508 -2.89 -34.05 15.22
N ILE A 509 -2.38 -32.97 15.83
CA ILE A 509 -1.97 -31.76 15.10
C ILE A 509 -0.72 -32.00 14.24
N SER A 510 0.13 -32.98 14.56
CA SER A 510 1.27 -33.30 13.69
C SER A 510 0.83 -33.85 12.33
N LEU A 511 -0.34 -34.50 12.25
CA LEU A 511 -0.87 -35.05 11.00
C LEU A 511 -1.28 -33.98 9.98
N ILE A 512 -1.59 -32.76 10.43
CA ILE A 512 -1.91 -31.64 9.53
C ILE A 512 -0.67 -30.88 9.07
N ILE A 513 0.46 -31.03 9.77
CA ILE A 513 1.71 -30.37 9.40
C ILE A 513 2.33 -31.16 8.23
N PRO A 514 2.70 -30.50 7.12
CA PRO A 514 3.32 -31.18 5.99
C PRO A 514 4.65 -31.87 6.37
N PRO A 515 5.01 -32.98 5.70
CA PRO A 515 6.27 -33.67 5.96
C PRO A 515 7.48 -32.83 5.54
N ASN A 516 8.63 -33.09 6.16
CA ASN A 516 9.91 -32.38 5.98
C ASN A 516 9.86 -30.89 6.36
N ILE A 517 9.00 -30.49 7.31
CA ILE A 517 9.02 -29.15 7.90
C ILE A 517 9.82 -29.22 9.20
N ASN A 518 10.81 -28.34 9.34
CA ASN A 518 11.62 -28.20 10.54
C ASN A 518 11.50 -26.80 11.12
N LEU A 519 11.29 -26.70 12.44
CA LEU A 519 11.24 -25.43 13.16
C LEU A 519 11.69 -25.62 14.60
N VAL A 520 12.71 -24.87 15.00
CA VAL A 520 13.23 -24.86 16.37
C VAL A 520 13.20 -23.44 16.90
N LYS A 521 12.54 -23.22 18.05
CA LYS A 521 12.47 -21.92 18.75
C LYS A 521 12.73 -22.10 20.26
N THR A 522 13.90 -22.62 20.63
CA THR A 522 14.34 -22.76 22.03
C THR A 522 15.87 -22.83 22.14
N SER A 523 16.42 -22.43 23.30
CA SER A 523 17.83 -22.59 23.69
C SER A 523 18.10 -23.84 24.55
N ASP A 524 17.14 -24.27 25.40
CA ASP A 524 17.26 -25.44 26.29
C ASP A 524 16.40 -26.64 25.85
N MET A 525 16.92 -27.87 26.01
CA MET A 525 16.30 -29.10 25.49
C MET A 525 16.30 -30.23 26.54
N PRO A 526 15.15 -30.88 26.87
CA PRO A 526 13.76 -30.45 26.71
C PRO A 526 13.24 -29.63 27.91
N PRO A 527 12.44 -28.57 27.70
CA PRO A 527 11.97 -27.71 28.78
C PRO A 527 10.84 -28.35 29.61
N LEU A 528 10.91 -28.16 30.94
CA LEU A 528 9.92 -28.70 31.89
C LEU A 528 8.54 -28.05 31.70
N THR A 529 8.51 -26.76 31.39
CA THR A 529 7.30 -25.92 31.22
C THR A 529 6.70 -25.96 29.81
N ASP A 530 7.23 -26.82 28.92
CA ASP A 530 6.83 -26.88 27.50
C ASP A 530 7.04 -25.57 26.74
N ASP A 531 8.00 -24.76 27.22
CA ASP A 531 8.35 -23.49 26.60
C ASP A 531 9.11 -23.69 25.29
N GLY A 532 8.97 -22.72 24.38
CA GLY A 532 9.50 -22.78 23.03
C GLY A 532 8.78 -23.80 22.12
N LEU A 533 9.47 -24.26 21.08
CA LEU A 533 8.86 -25.09 20.03
C LEU A 533 9.89 -25.95 19.31
N TRP A 534 9.58 -27.22 19.13
CA TRP A 534 10.34 -28.11 18.25
C TRP A 534 9.43 -28.93 17.33
N VAL A 535 9.47 -28.60 16.04
CA VAL A 535 8.89 -29.38 14.96
C VAL A 535 10.02 -30.01 14.16
N SER A 536 10.00 -31.34 14.01
CA SER A 536 11.00 -32.09 13.26
C SER A 536 10.30 -33.00 12.26
N ASN A 537 10.65 -32.89 10.99
CA ASN A 537 10.06 -33.68 9.91
C ASN A 537 8.52 -33.64 9.85
N GLY A 538 7.91 -32.51 10.21
CA GLY A 538 6.45 -32.37 10.30
C GLY A 538 5.82 -32.89 11.60
N GLU A 539 6.60 -33.43 12.54
CA GLU A 539 6.09 -33.87 13.84
C GLU A 539 6.36 -32.83 14.93
N LEU A 540 5.32 -32.47 15.70
CA LEU A 540 5.42 -31.57 16.85
C LEU A 540 5.86 -32.36 18.09
N LEU A 541 7.14 -32.21 18.46
CA LEU A 541 7.72 -32.92 19.60
C LEU A 541 7.36 -32.25 20.93
N PHE A 542 7.64 -30.95 21.07
CA PHE A 542 7.25 -30.18 22.24
C PHE A 542 6.95 -28.72 21.88
N GLY A 543 6.31 -28.01 22.82
CA GLY A 543 5.89 -26.62 22.63
C GLY A 543 4.39 -26.44 22.45
N LEU A 544 3.93 -25.24 22.75
CA LEU A 544 2.54 -24.81 22.61
C LEU A 544 2.36 -23.98 21.34
N LEU A 545 1.34 -24.30 20.55
CA LEU A 545 1.03 -23.54 19.34
C LEU A 545 0.22 -22.29 19.71
N SER A 546 0.90 -21.16 19.81
CA SER A 546 0.33 -19.83 20.06
C SER A 546 0.34 -18.96 18.79
N LYS A 547 -0.17 -17.73 18.88
CA LYS A 547 -0.12 -16.72 17.80
C LYS A 547 1.29 -16.52 17.22
N LYS A 548 2.34 -16.67 18.03
CA LYS A 548 3.76 -16.54 17.60
C LYS A 548 4.23 -17.67 16.66
N VAL A 549 3.45 -18.74 16.56
CA VAL A 549 3.79 -19.93 15.76
C VAL A 549 2.82 -20.08 14.59
N VAL A 550 1.51 -20.11 14.88
CA VAL A 550 0.46 -20.36 13.88
C VAL A 550 -0.32 -19.10 13.48
N GLY A 551 0.07 -17.93 13.98
CA GLY A 551 -0.45 -16.64 13.53
C GLY A 551 0.38 -16.03 12.38
N ALA A 552 0.00 -14.82 11.99
CA ALA A 552 0.66 -13.97 10.99
C ALA A 552 2.01 -13.42 11.52
N SER A 553 2.97 -14.31 11.79
CA SER A 553 4.28 -14.00 12.36
C SER A 553 5.41 -14.35 11.39
N GLN A 554 6.43 -13.49 11.30
CA GLN A 554 7.67 -13.80 10.59
C GLN A 554 8.37 -15.01 11.26
N GLY A 555 8.94 -15.90 10.46
CA GLY A 555 9.46 -17.19 10.93
C GLY A 555 8.42 -18.08 11.65
N GLY A 556 7.12 -17.85 11.41
CA GLY A 556 6.04 -18.72 11.88
C GLY A 556 5.92 -19.99 11.03
N LEU A 557 5.14 -20.95 11.50
CA LEU A 557 4.91 -22.23 10.81
C LEU A 557 4.27 -22.01 9.42
N ILE A 558 3.33 -21.07 9.32
CA ILE A 558 2.67 -20.72 8.05
C ILE A 558 3.67 -20.14 7.05
N HIS A 559 4.53 -19.21 7.50
CA HIS A 559 5.55 -18.61 6.64
C HIS A 559 6.50 -19.68 6.09
N ILE A 560 6.89 -20.63 6.95
CA ILE A 560 7.79 -21.71 6.58
C ILE A 560 7.15 -22.66 5.58
N ILE A 561 5.92 -23.11 5.83
CA ILE A 561 5.20 -24.00 4.91
C ILE A 561 5.02 -23.33 3.54
N TYR A 562 4.68 -22.03 3.51
CA TYR A 562 4.53 -21.29 2.27
C TYR A 562 5.83 -21.25 1.45
N ASN A 563 6.96 -20.90 2.07
CA ASN A 563 8.24 -20.78 1.35
C ASN A 563 8.86 -22.13 0.96
N GLU A 564 8.56 -23.22 1.67
CA GLU A 564 9.15 -24.54 1.37
C GLU A 564 8.29 -25.44 0.49
N LYS A 565 6.97 -25.45 0.72
CA LYS A 565 6.03 -26.37 0.04
C LYS A 565 5.10 -25.64 -0.92
N GLY A 566 5.04 -24.32 -0.85
CA GLY A 566 4.21 -23.48 -1.71
C GLY A 566 2.80 -23.22 -1.15
N SER A 567 2.07 -22.38 -1.88
CA SER A 567 0.75 -21.85 -1.51
C SER A 567 -0.32 -22.93 -1.30
N LYS A 568 -0.38 -23.94 -2.18
CA LYS A 568 -1.42 -24.99 -2.14
C LYS A 568 -1.33 -25.85 -0.88
N THR A 569 -0.12 -26.26 -0.50
CA THR A 569 0.11 -27.04 0.74
C THR A 569 -0.15 -26.18 1.97
N CYS A 570 0.23 -24.90 1.93
CA CYS A 570 -0.08 -23.96 2.99
C CYS A 570 -1.60 -23.81 3.21
N MET A 571 -2.38 -23.73 2.13
CA MET A 571 -3.85 -23.75 2.19
C MET A 571 -4.38 -25.05 2.83
N GLY A 572 -3.80 -26.21 2.48
CA GLY A 572 -4.12 -27.49 3.11
C GLY A 572 -3.94 -27.46 4.63
N PHE A 573 -2.86 -26.83 5.11
CA PHE A 573 -2.61 -26.62 6.54
C PHE A 573 -3.68 -25.73 7.20
N PHE A 574 -4.08 -24.61 6.57
CA PHE A 574 -5.17 -23.76 7.08
C PHE A 574 -6.47 -24.55 7.25
N ASN A 575 -6.89 -25.24 6.20
CA ASN A 575 -8.12 -26.04 6.20
C ASN A 575 -8.06 -27.14 7.27
N GLY A 576 -6.96 -27.91 7.32
CA GLY A 576 -6.80 -29.00 8.28
C GLY A 576 -6.76 -28.51 9.72
N CYS A 577 -6.01 -27.44 10.00
CA CYS A 577 -5.94 -26.82 11.32
C CYS A 577 -7.31 -26.34 11.79
N GLN A 578 -8.07 -25.70 10.90
CA GLN A 578 -9.40 -25.22 11.21
C GLN A 578 -10.40 -26.36 11.47
N LEU A 579 -10.51 -27.33 10.57
CA LEU A 579 -11.47 -28.42 10.68
C LEU A 579 -11.22 -29.30 11.91
N VAL A 580 -9.97 -29.75 12.10
CA VAL A 580 -9.58 -30.63 13.21
C VAL A 580 -9.80 -29.94 14.56
N THR A 581 -9.32 -28.70 14.68
CA THR A 581 -9.40 -27.97 15.95
C THR A 581 -10.83 -27.59 16.27
N ASN A 582 -11.60 -27.11 15.29
CA ASN A 582 -12.98 -26.71 15.54
C ASN A 582 -13.85 -27.92 15.90
N TYR A 583 -13.63 -29.08 15.27
CA TYR A 583 -14.30 -30.31 15.65
C TYR A 583 -13.95 -30.73 17.08
N TRP A 584 -12.67 -30.67 17.47
CA TRP A 584 -12.25 -30.94 18.84
C TRP A 584 -12.86 -29.94 19.84
N LEU A 585 -12.83 -28.64 19.51
CA LEU A 585 -13.33 -27.57 20.36
C LEU A 585 -14.86 -27.62 20.52
N LEU A 586 -15.59 -28.06 19.50
CA LEU A 586 -17.03 -28.31 19.56
C LEU A 586 -17.39 -29.30 20.67
N HIS A 587 -16.58 -30.35 20.84
CA HIS A 587 -16.81 -31.36 21.87
C HIS A 587 -16.19 -30.99 23.24
N ASN A 588 -15.06 -30.27 23.25
CA ASN A 588 -14.44 -29.82 24.49
C ASN A 588 -15.23 -28.69 25.15
N GLY A 589 -15.80 -27.79 24.35
CA GLY A 589 -16.40 -26.54 24.80
C GLY A 589 -15.36 -25.49 25.22
N PHE A 590 -15.71 -24.22 25.02
CA PHE A 590 -14.97 -23.08 25.56
C PHE A 590 -15.95 -21.94 25.82
N SER A 591 -15.80 -21.28 26.98
CA SER A 591 -16.65 -20.18 27.39
C SER A 591 -15.87 -19.27 28.32
N ILE A 592 -16.27 -18.00 28.40
CA ILE A 592 -15.79 -17.04 29.38
C ILE A 592 -16.98 -16.51 30.16
N GLY A 593 -16.81 -16.28 31.46
CA GLY A 593 -17.85 -15.70 32.30
C GLY A 593 -17.28 -14.67 33.28
N ILE A 594 -18.15 -14.06 34.09
CA ILE A 594 -17.72 -13.10 35.12
C ILE A 594 -16.75 -13.71 36.14
N GLY A 595 -16.86 -15.02 36.40
CA GLY A 595 -15.96 -15.76 37.29
C GLY A 595 -14.49 -15.72 36.84
N ASP A 596 -14.23 -15.59 35.53
CA ASP A 596 -12.87 -15.47 35.01
C ASP A 596 -12.23 -14.11 35.33
N THR A 597 -13.04 -13.10 35.69
CA THR A 597 -12.56 -11.76 36.05
C THR A 597 -12.45 -11.52 37.55
N ILE A 598 -12.87 -12.46 38.40
CA ILE A 598 -12.86 -12.29 39.85
C ILE A 598 -11.50 -12.74 40.41
N PRO A 599 -10.66 -11.84 40.95
CA PRO A 599 -9.43 -12.22 41.62
C PRO A 599 -9.68 -12.75 43.04
N ASP A 600 -8.72 -13.50 43.58
CA ASP A 600 -8.77 -13.97 44.97
C ASP A 600 -8.76 -12.79 45.97
N ALA A 601 -9.43 -12.95 47.11
CA ALA A 601 -9.51 -11.89 48.14
C ALA A 601 -8.13 -11.41 48.64
N LYS A 602 -7.13 -12.29 48.64
CA LYS A 602 -5.73 -11.91 48.96
C LYS A 602 -5.14 -10.98 47.91
N THR A 603 -5.37 -11.28 46.64
CA THR A 603 -4.95 -10.44 45.51
C THR A 603 -5.65 -9.09 45.56
N VAL A 604 -6.95 -9.05 45.89
CA VAL A 604 -7.71 -7.80 46.04
C VAL A 604 -7.08 -6.87 47.09
N LYS A 605 -6.73 -7.41 48.26
CA LYS A 605 -6.03 -6.64 49.31
C LYS A 605 -4.68 -6.12 48.83
N ARG A 606 -3.90 -6.98 48.18
CA ARG A 606 -2.61 -6.59 47.60
C ARG A 606 -2.74 -5.49 46.54
N ILE A 607 -3.75 -5.56 45.69
CA ILE A 607 -4.02 -4.51 44.69
C ILE A 607 -4.32 -3.18 45.40
N GLN A 608 -5.15 -3.20 46.43
CA GLN A 608 -5.46 -2.01 47.21
C GLN A 608 -4.21 -1.42 47.87
N GLU A 609 -3.38 -2.25 48.50
CA GLU A 609 -2.10 -1.84 49.10
C GLU A 609 -1.16 -1.17 48.08
N ILE A 610 -1.09 -1.71 46.85
CA ILE A 610 -0.29 -1.12 45.76
C ILE A 610 -0.86 0.25 45.35
N VAL A 611 -2.17 0.35 45.18
CA VAL A 611 -2.82 1.62 44.78
C VAL A 611 -2.64 2.69 45.86
N ASP A 612 -2.85 2.34 47.12
CA ASP A 612 -2.72 3.27 48.25
C ASP A 612 -1.26 3.75 48.41
N ALA A 613 -0.28 2.85 48.24
CA ALA A 613 1.14 3.21 48.27
C ALA A 613 1.50 4.22 47.17
N LYS A 614 0.98 4.06 45.96
CA LYS A 614 1.23 4.99 44.84
C LYS A 614 0.48 6.31 45.00
N LYS A 615 -0.73 6.31 45.58
CA LYS A 615 -1.43 7.55 45.96
C LYS A 615 -0.61 8.35 46.98
N ALA A 616 -0.03 7.69 47.99
CA ALA A 616 0.86 8.34 48.96
C ALA A 616 2.12 8.94 48.31
N GLU A 617 2.70 8.27 47.30
CA GLU A 617 3.81 8.82 46.51
C GLU A 617 3.40 10.11 45.76
N VAL A 618 2.19 10.13 45.17
CA VAL A 618 1.66 11.33 44.49
C VAL A 618 1.43 12.48 45.47
N GLU A 619 0.94 12.19 46.68
CA GLU A 619 0.80 13.20 47.74
C GLU A 619 2.16 13.76 48.16
N GLU A 620 3.18 12.92 48.31
CA GLU A 620 4.54 13.36 48.64
C GLU A 620 5.13 14.26 47.54
N VAL A 621 4.95 13.89 46.26
CA VAL A 621 5.38 14.70 45.12
C VAL A 621 4.62 16.02 45.06
N THR A 622 3.33 16.02 45.41
CA THR A 622 2.51 17.23 45.50
C THR A 622 2.99 18.15 46.62
N ARG A 623 3.31 17.59 47.79
CA ARG A 623 3.89 18.36 48.91
C ARG A 623 5.23 18.98 48.52
N LYS A 624 6.14 18.23 47.88
CA LYS A 624 7.42 18.76 47.40
C LYS A 624 7.25 19.89 46.39
N ALA A 625 6.25 19.80 45.52
CA ALA A 625 5.92 20.86 44.58
C ALA A 625 5.38 22.12 45.29
N GLN A 626 4.53 21.96 46.31
CA GLN A 626 3.98 23.06 47.11
C GLN A 626 5.03 23.75 48.00
N GLU A 627 5.96 22.98 48.57
CA GLU A 627 7.10 23.46 49.36
C GLU A 627 8.24 24.01 48.50
N ASN A 628 8.09 23.98 47.16
CA ASN A 628 9.08 24.41 46.19
C ASN A 628 10.46 23.71 46.32
N THR A 629 10.45 22.45 46.80
CA THR A 629 11.64 21.58 46.91
C THR A 629 11.80 20.65 45.70
N LEU A 630 10.88 20.71 44.74
CA LEU A 630 10.91 19.90 43.53
C LEU A 630 11.82 20.50 42.45
N GLU A 631 12.96 19.84 42.20
CA GLU A 631 13.84 20.21 41.10
C GLU A 631 13.24 19.85 39.73
N ALA A 632 13.40 20.75 38.77
CA ALA A 632 12.98 20.57 37.38
C ALA A 632 13.95 19.64 36.64
N LEU A 633 13.40 18.72 35.85
CA LEU A 633 14.21 17.88 34.96
C LEU A 633 14.73 18.72 33.77
N PRO A 634 15.90 18.36 33.20
CA PRO A 634 16.45 19.09 32.05
C PRO A 634 15.45 19.22 30.90
N GLY A 635 15.22 20.46 30.44
CA GLY A 635 14.29 20.76 29.35
C GLY A 635 12.80 20.78 29.73
N MET A 636 12.45 20.61 31.01
CA MET A 636 11.07 20.68 31.52
C MET A 636 10.92 21.82 32.53
N ASN A 637 9.73 22.41 32.60
CA ASN A 637 9.39 23.31 33.70
C ASN A 637 8.99 22.50 34.96
N ILE A 638 8.91 23.16 36.13
CA ILE A 638 8.59 22.50 37.42
C ILE A 638 7.23 21.78 37.35
N ARG A 639 6.25 22.39 36.67
CA ARG A 639 4.91 21.83 36.51
C ARG A 639 4.87 20.60 35.60
N GLU A 640 5.59 20.62 34.48
CA GLU A 640 5.76 19.45 33.61
C GLU A 640 6.52 18.34 34.33
N THR A 641 7.54 18.70 35.11
CA THR A 641 8.28 17.72 35.93
C THR A 641 7.38 17.07 36.96
N PHE A 642 6.52 17.86 37.62
CA PHE A 642 5.49 17.37 38.54
C PHE A 642 4.53 16.40 37.84
N GLU A 643 3.92 16.83 36.73
CA GLU A 643 2.97 16.01 35.96
C GLU A 643 3.60 14.72 35.42
N ASN A 644 4.87 14.76 35.00
CA ASN A 644 5.62 13.60 34.53
C ASN A 644 5.87 12.59 35.67
N LYS A 645 6.37 13.04 36.82
CA LYS A 645 6.57 12.18 38.01
C LYS A 645 5.27 11.54 38.48
N VAL A 646 4.19 12.31 38.56
CA VAL A 646 2.86 11.80 38.97
C VAL A 646 2.32 10.79 37.96
N SER A 647 2.38 11.10 36.65
CA SER A 647 1.90 10.18 35.61
C SER A 647 2.71 8.87 35.60
N LYS A 648 4.02 8.94 35.85
CA LYS A 648 4.87 7.75 35.96
C LYS A 648 4.48 6.87 37.15
N SER A 649 4.23 7.46 38.33
CA SER A 649 3.80 6.71 39.51
C SER A 649 2.44 6.03 39.30
N LEU A 650 1.46 6.76 38.75
CA LEU A 650 0.11 6.23 38.49
C LEU A 650 0.07 5.15 37.40
N ASN A 651 0.88 5.29 36.35
CA ASN A 651 1.03 4.21 35.35
C ASN A 651 1.71 2.98 35.95
N GLY A 652 2.72 3.19 36.81
CA GLY A 652 3.36 2.11 37.57
C GLY A 652 2.36 1.36 38.47
N ALA A 653 1.44 2.07 39.11
CA ALA A 653 0.37 1.47 39.93
C ALA A 653 -0.46 0.45 39.13
N ARG A 654 -0.86 0.83 37.90
CA ARG A 654 -1.63 -0.03 37.01
C ARG A 654 -0.84 -1.27 36.60
N ASP A 655 0.41 -1.11 36.21
CA ASP A 655 1.22 -2.20 35.67
C ASP A 655 1.63 -3.20 36.78
N GLU A 656 1.92 -2.71 38.00
CA GLU A 656 2.18 -3.55 39.18
C GLU A 656 0.93 -4.31 39.64
N ALA A 657 -0.22 -3.62 39.72
CA ALA A 657 -1.51 -4.25 40.06
C ALA A 657 -1.93 -5.31 39.01
N GLY A 658 -1.72 -5.02 37.73
CA GLY A 658 -1.97 -5.95 36.63
C GLY A 658 -1.10 -7.20 36.72
N SER A 659 0.21 -7.03 36.95
CA SER A 659 1.16 -8.13 37.11
C SER A 659 0.85 -9.00 38.33
N ALA A 660 0.44 -8.40 39.44
CA ALA A 660 0.01 -9.13 40.63
C ALA A 660 -1.25 -9.97 40.36
N THR A 661 -2.19 -9.42 39.59
CA THR A 661 -3.42 -10.10 39.20
C THR A 661 -3.15 -11.27 38.28
N GLU A 662 -2.35 -11.06 37.23
CA GLU A 662 -1.99 -12.11 36.26
C GLU A 662 -1.32 -13.32 36.93
N LYS A 663 -0.38 -13.07 37.85
CA LYS A 663 0.32 -14.15 38.58
C LYS A 663 -0.59 -14.91 39.54
N SER A 664 -1.67 -14.29 40.01
CA SER A 664 -2.60 -14.92 40.95
C SER A 664 -3.66 -15.78 40.26
N LEU A 665 -4.04 -15.42 39.03
CA LEU A 665 -5.04 -16.13 38.27
C LEU A 665 -4.46 -17.45 37.74
N LYS A 666 -5.28 -18.52 37.82
CA LYS A 666 -4.88 -19.87 37.40
C LYS A 666 -4.72 -19.93 35.88
N ASP A 667 -3.81 -20.79 35.42
CA ASP A 667 -3.63 -21.12 33.99
C ASP A 667 -4.88 -21.76 33.33
N LEU A 668 -5.82 -22.24 34.13
CA LEU A 668 -7.12 -22.77 33.68
C LEU A 668 -8.15 -21.67 33.40
N ASN A 669 -7.91 -20.43 33.83
CA ASN A 669 -8.81 -19.31 33.62
C ASN A 669 -8.94 -19.02 32.11
N ASN A 670 -10.18 -18.86 31.64
CA ASN A 670 -10.47 -18.75 30.21
C ASN A 670 -9.94 -17.43 29.61
N ALA A 671 -10.00 -16.33 30.37
CA ALA A 671 -9.47 -15.04 29.93
C ALA A 671 -7.94 -15.10 29.72
N ILE A 672 -7.23 -15.79 30.62
CA ILE A 672 -5.79 -16.00 30.48
C ILE A 672 -5.45 -16.91 29.30
N GLN A 673 -6.23 -17.96 29.08
CA GLN A 673 -6.01 -18.83 27.92
C GLN A 673 -6.18 -18.08 26.60
N MET A 674 -7.14 -17.16 26.50
CA MET A 674 -7.30 -16.29 25.32
C MET A 674 -6.12 -15.33 25.16
N ALA A 675 -5.68 -14.69 26.25
CA ALA A 675 -4.55 -13.76 26.21
C ALA A 675 -3.22 -14.46 25.86
N ARG A 676 -2.93 -15.63 26.47
CA ARG A 676 -1.69 -16.40 26.22
C ARG A 676 -1.68 -17.09 24.86
N SER A 677 -2.81 -17.60 24.38
CA SER A 677 -2.92 -18.10 23.00
C SER A 677 -2.77 -16.98 21.97
N GLY A 678 -3.15 -15.75 22.35
CA GLY A 678 -3.15 -14.57 21.49
C GLY A 678 -4.39 -14.49 20.59
N SER A 679 -5.46 -15.23 20.89
CA SER A 679 -6.71 -15.22 20.11
C SER A 679 -7.44 -13.89 20.22
N LYS A 680 -7.66 -13.41 21.45
CA LYS A 680 -8.26 -12.11 21.74
C LYS A 680 -7.90 -11.68 23.16
N GLY A 681 -7.77 -10.36 23.36
CA GLY A 681 -7.42 -9.78 24.64
C GLY A 681 -5.91 -9.78 24.91
N SER A 682 -5.52 -8.96 25.86
CA SER A 682 -4.15 -8.77 26.34
C SER A 682 -4.13 -8.72 27.87
N ASN A 683 -2.93 -8.78 28.45
CA ASN A 683 -2.76 -8.67 29.90
C ASN A 683 -3.32 -7.34 30.44
N ILE A 684 -3.28 -6.27 29.64
CA ILE A 684 -3.88 -4.98 29.98
C ILE A 684 -5.39 -5.09 30.13
N ASN A 685 -6.08 -5.82 29.24
CA ASN A 685 -7.54 -5.98 29.34
C ASN A 685 -7.93 -6.73 30.62
N ILE A 686 -7.19 -7.79 30.97
CA ILE A 686 -7.41 -8.54 32.21
C ILE A 686 -7.18 -7.64 33.43
N SER A 687 -6.10 -6.86 33.41
CA SER A 687 -5.80 -5.87 34.47
C SER A 687 -6.92 -4.85 34.65
N GLN A 688 -7.48 -4.30 33.57
CA GLN A 688 -8.54 -3.29 33.65
C GLN A 688 -9.89 -3.88 34.10
N MET A 689 -10.20 -5.12 33.71
CA MET A 689 -11.42 -5.80 34.13
C MET A 689 -11.38 -6.19 35.61
N SER A 690 -10.23 -6.68 36.09
CA SER A 690 -10.11 -7.30 37.42
C SER A 690 -9.48 -6.41 38.48
N ALA A 691 -8.50 -5.57 38.12
CA ALA A 691 -7.66 -4.83 39.07
C ALA A 691 -7.96 -3.33 39.11
N VAL A 692 -7.49 -2.58 38.11
CA VAL A 692 -7.58 -1.12 38.06
C VAL A 692 -7.60 -0.65 36.59
N VAL A 693 -8.51 0.25 36.25
CA VAL A 693 -8.58 0.82 34.88
C VAL A 693 -7.39 1.75 34.61
N GLY A 694 -7.03 2.57 35.60
CA GLY A 694 -5.85 3.44 35.59
C GLY A 694 -6.12 4.88 35.14
N GLN A 695 -5.04 5.63 34.93
CA GLN A 695 -5.09 7.05 34.60
C GLN A 695 -5.72 7.32 33.22
N GLN A 696 -6.72 8.21 33.18
CA GLN A 696 -7.31 8.73 31.93
C GLN A 696 -6.56 9.98 31.48
N SER A 697 -6.23 10.04 30.19
CA SER A 697 -5.53 11.16 29.58
C SER A 697 -6.36 11.76 28.46
N VAL A 698 -6.25 13.08 28.30
CA VAL A 698 -6.75 13.82 27.13
C VAL A 698 -5.60 14.67 26.57
N GLU A 699 -5.33 14.59 25.27
CA GLU A 699 -4.24 15.28 24.58
C GLU A 699 -2.85 15.02 25.22
N GLY A 700 -2.63 13.77 25.67
CA GLY A 700 -1.39 13.34 26.30
C GLY A 700 -1.16 13.90 27.73
N LYS A 701 -2.13 14.59 28.31
CA LYS A 701 -2.09 15.11 29.69
C LYS A 701 -3.18 14.48 30.54
N ARG A 702 -3.04 14.53 31.87
CA ARG A 702 -4.15 14.23 32.78
C ARG A 702 -5.31 15.21 32.56
N ILE A 703 -6.52 14.82 32.95
CA ILE A 703 -7.75 15.58 32.65
C ILE A 703 -7.58 17.08 32.96
N PRO A 704 -7.66 17.99 31.98
CA PRO A 704 -7.42 19.41 32.19
C PRO A 704 -8.50 20.06 33.07
N PHE A 705 -8.17 21.19 33.68
CA PHE A 705 -9.15 21.99 34.42
C PHE A 705 -10.09 22.70 33.45
N GLY A 706 -11.25 22.09 33.17
CA GLY A 706 -12.30 22.69 32.34
C GLY A 706 -13.09 23.79 33.05
N PHE A 707 -13.19 23.72 34.38
CA PHE A 707 -13.76 24.78 35.21
C PHE A 707 -12.63 25.63 35.82
N LYS A 708 -12.98 26.80 36.38
CA LYS A 708 -12.02 27.72 37.02
C LYS A 708 -11.18 27.01 38.10
N TYR A 709 -9.95 26.64 37.75
CA TYR A 709 -8.97 25.92 38.57
C TYR A 709 -9.44 24.56 39.10
N ARG A 710 -10.33 23.83 38.40
CA ARG A 710 -10.77 22.48 38.79
C ARG A 710 -11.33 21.68 37.62
N THR A 711 -11.37 20.35 37.74
CA THR A 711 -11.85 19.45 36.68
C THR A 711 -13.38 19.33 36.67
N LEU A 712 -14.02 19.15 37.82
CA LEU A 712 -15.47 19.07 38.01
C LEU A 712 -15.93 20.00 39.14
N PRO A 713 -17.21 20.42 39.18
CA PRO A 713 -17.74 21.24 40.27
C PRO A 713 -17.72 20.55 41.64
N HIS A 714 -17.58 19.23 41.66
CA HIS A 714 -17.50 18.37 42.85
C HIS A 714 -16.13 18.45 43.55
N PHE A 715 -15.08 18.91 42.85
CA PHE A 715 -13.74 19.06 43.42
C PHE A 715 -13.48 20.50 43.87
N THR A 716 -12.56 20.64 44.82
CA THR A 716 -12.03 21.93 45.27
C THR A 716 -11.13 22.54 44.19
N LYS A 717 -10.79 23.81 44.35
CA LYS A 717 -9.87 24.49 43.41
C LYS A 717 -8.44 24.03 43.67
N ASP A 718 -7.66 23.98 42.59
CA ASP A 718 -6.24 23.61 42.60
C ASP A 718 -5.97 22.20 43.15
N ASP A 719 -6.93 21.30 42.97
CA ASP A 719 -6.79 19.90 43.36
C ASP A 719 -6.06 19.10 42.26
N TYR A 720 -4.80 18.75 42.53
CA TYR A 720 -3.91 17.96 41.66
C TYR A 720 -3.84 16.48 42.02
N SER A 721 -4.69 16.01 42.94
CA SER A 721 -4.78 14.61 43.36
C SER A 721 -5.06 13.67 42.17
N ALA A 722 -4.82 12.38 42.40
CA ALA A 722 -5.09 11.35 41.40
C ALA A 722 -6.58 11.36 40.98
N GLU A 723 -7.50 11.41 41.96
CA GLU A 723 -8.96 11.34 41.73
C GLU A 723 -9.49 12.55 40.97
N SER A 724 -9.11 13.77 41.39
CA SER A 724 -9.52 15.01 40.71
C SER A 724 -9.06 15.05 39.25
N ARG A 725 -7.90 14.47 38.95
CA ARG A 725 -7.24 14.53 37.64
C ARG A 725 -7.46 13.27 36.79
N GLY A 726 -8.48 12.45 37.12
CA GLY A 726 -8.96 11.36 36.25
C GLY A 726 -8.22 10.02 36.40
N PHE A 727 -7.62 9.75 37.56
CA PHE A 727 -7.22 8.39 37.91
C PHE A 727 -8.44 7.57 38.28
N VAL A 728 -8.61 6.44 37.59
CA VAL A 728 -9.68 5.48 37.89
C VAL A 728 -9.09 4.34 38.70
N GLU A 729 -9.43 4.30 39.99
CA GLU A 729 -8.96 3.26 40.92
C GLU A 729 -9.74 1.96 40.78
N ASN A 730 -11.01 2.07 40.36
CA ASN A 730 -11.88 0.91 40.24
C ASN A 730 -11.61 0.11 38.95
N SER A 731 -11.97 -1.16 38.99
CA SER A 731 -12.01 -2.04 37.83
C SER A 731 -13.41 -2.05 37.20
N TYR A 732 -13.54 -2.53 35.97
CA TYR A 732 -14.86 -2.71 35.36
C TYR A 732 -15.76 -3.68 36.14
N LEU A 733 -15.18 -4.64 36.86
CA LEU A 733 -15.92 -5.55 37.72
C LEU A 733 -16.52 -4.84 38.95
N ARG A 734 -15.76 -3.95 39.59
CA ARG A 734 -16.25 -3.18 40.75
C ARG A 734 -17.27 -2.11 40.34
N GLY A 735 -17.13 -1.59 39.12
CA GLY A 735 -17.91 -0.47 38.61
C GLY A 735 -17.25 0.87 38.90
N LEU A 736 -17.49 1.84 38.01
CA LEU A 736 -16.91 3.17 38.05
C LEU A 736 -17.77 4.10 38.90
N THR A 737 -17.15 4.98 39.69
CA THR A 737 -17.86 6.10 40.31
C THR A 737 -18.31 7.12 39.26
N PRO A 738 -19.29 8.01 39.54
CA PRO A 738 -19.77 8.99 38.56
C PRO A 738 -18.66 9.92 38.03
N GLN A 739 -17.71 10.31 38.88
CA GLN A 739 -16.56 11.14 38.47
C GLN A 739 -15.63 10.37 37.53
N GLU A 740 -15.25 9.14 37.92
CA GLU A 740 -14.42 8.25 37.10
C GLU A 740 -15.08 7.94 35.75
N PHE A 741 -16.38 7.67 35.75
CA PHE A 741 -17.14 7.40 34.53
C PHE A 741 -17.10 8.59 33.57
N PHE A 742 -17.28 9.81 34.07
CA PHE A 742 -17.22 11.01 33.24
C PHE A 742 -15.82 11.23 32.66
N PHE A 743 -14.77 11.07 33.47
CA PHE A 743 -13.38 11.19 32.99
C PHE A 743 -13.01 10.10 31.98
N HIS A 744 -13.48 8.87 32.20
CA HIS A 744 -13.31 7.78 31.25
C HIS A 744 -14.05 8.05 29.93
N ALA A 745 -15.28 8.59 30.00
CA ALA A 745 -16.04 8.97 28.82
C ALA A 745 -15.37 10.12 28.03
N MET A 746 -14.75 11.09 28.71
CA MET A 746 -13.96 12.15 28.06
C MET A 746 -12.79 11.58 27.27
N ALA A 747 -11.98 10.71 27.87
CA ALA A 747 -10.85 10.06 27.19
C ALA A 747 -11.33 9.13 26.06
N GLY A 748 -12.40 8.37 26.27
CA GLY A 748 -13.02 7.54 25.24
C GLY A 748 -13.51 8.36 24.04
N ARG A 749 -14.03 9.57 24.26
CA ARG A 749 -14.49 10.47 23.20
C ARG A 749 -13.34 10.97 22.33
N GLU A 750 -12.17 11.26 22.91
CA GLU A 750 -10.98 11.62 22.14
C GLU A 750 -10.58 10.48 21.19
N GLY A 751 -10.55 9.23 21.67
CA GLY A 751 -10.23 8.07 20.83
C GLY A 751 -11.21 7.89 19.66
N LEU A 752 -12.51 8.15 19.87
CA LEU A 752 -13.51 8.12 18.79
C LEU A 752 -13.30 9.23 17.76
N ILE A 753 -12.96 10.44 18.21
CA ILE A 753 -12.67 11.58 17.31
C ILE A 753 -11.40 11.32 16.52
N ASP A 754 -10.33 10.87 17.17
CA ASP A 754 -9.05 10.53 16.54
C ASP A 754 -9.23 9.44 15.47
N THR A 755 -10.02 8.41 15.76
CA THR A 755 -10.37 7.37 14.77
C THR A 755 -11.06 7.96 13.54
N ALA A 756 -12.02 8.88 13.73
CA ALA A 756 -12.72 9.52 12.62
C ALA A 756 -11.81 10.43 11.78
N VAL A 757 -10.94 11.23 12.42
CA VAL A 757 -9.98 12.12 11.76
C VAL A 757 -8.92 11.32 11.00
N LYS A 758 -8.29 10.34 11.66
CA LYS A 758 -7.29 9.45 11.04
C LYS A 758 -7.84 8.75 9.82
N THR A 759 -9.10 8.32 9.84
CA THR A 759 -9.74 7.67 8.68
C THR A 759 -9.77 8.60 7.45
N ALA A 760 -10.07 9.88 7.64
CA ALA A 760 -10.11 10.84 6.54
C ALA A 760 -8.72 11.23 6.02
N GLU A 761 -7.77 11.47 6.94
CA GLU A 761 -6.41 11.88 6.60
C GLU A 761 -5.60 10.77 5.95
N THR A 762 -5.61 9.56 6.54
CA THR A 762 -4.87 8.40 6.00
C THR A 762 -5.35 8.04 4.60
N GLY A 763 -6.67 8.02 4.35
CA GLY A 763 -7.21 7.78 3.01
C GLY A 763 -6.81 8.85 1.98
N TYR A 764 -6.62 10.10 2.41
CA TYR A 764 -6.13 11.16 1.52
C TYR A 764 -4.63 11.02 1.23
N ILE A 765 -3.82 10.71 2.24
CA ILE A 765 -2.37 10.46 2.10
C ILE A 765 -2.13 9.28 1.18
N GLN A 766 -2.80 8.16 1.43
CA GLN A 766 -2.69 6.94 0.62
C GLN A 766 -3.01 7.22 -0.85
N ARG A 767 -4.09 7.96 -1.14
CA ARG A 767 -4.41 8.37 -2.52
C ARG A 767 -3.30 9.23 -3.16
N ARG A 768 -2.69 10.14 -2.41
CA ARG A 768 -1.61 10.99 -2.91
C ARG A 768 -0.36 10.16 -3.23
N LEU A 769 0.00 9.21 -2.36
CA LEU A 769 1.12 8.30 -2.59
C LEU A 769 0.89 7.46 -3.85
N VAL A 770 -0.28 6.83 -3.96
CA VAL A 770 -0.62 6.03 -5.16
C VAL A 770 -0.56 6.90 -6.41
N LYS A 771 -1.12 8.10 -6.40
CA LYS A 771 -1.09 8.99 -7.57
C LYS A 771 0.29 9.51 -7.94
N ALA A 772 1.22 9.57 -6.98
CA ALA A 772 2.60 9.98 -7.24
C ALA A 772 3.45 8.84 -7.80
N LEU A 773 3.09 7.58 -7.53
CA LEU A 773 3.89 6.40 -7.84
C LEU A 773 3.19 5.41 -8.79
N GLU A 774 2.02 5.76 -9.34
CA GLU A 774 1.22 4.80 -10.13
C GLU A 774 1.85 4.36 -11.44
N ASP A 775 2.79 5.14 -11.97
CA ASP A 775 3.45 4.87 -13.23
C ASP A 775 4.84 4.21 -13.08
N VAL A 776 5.27 3.97 -11.85
CA VAL A 776 6.57 3.38 -11.53
C VAL A 776 6.48 1.85 -11.55
N MET A 777 7.27 1.22 -12.43
CA MET A 777 7.23 -0.21 -12.72
C MET A 777 8.64 -0.78 -12.96
N ALA A 778 8.86 -2.04 -12.55
CA ALA A 778 10.07 -2.78 -12.90
C ALA A 778 10.06 -3.17 -14.39
N LYS A 779 11.15 -2.86 -15.11
CA LYS A 779 11.30 -3.16 -16.53
C LYS A 779 12.13 -4.43 -16.75
N TYR A 780 12.11 -4.95 -17.98
CA TYR A 780 12.80 -6.19 -18.35
C TYR A 780 14.33 -6.14 -18.23
N ASP A 781 14.90 -4.93 -18.15
CA ASP A 781 16.33 -4.72 -17.91
C ASP A 781 16.69 -4.68 -16.40
N GLY A 782 15.74 -4.95 -15.51
CA GLY A 782 15.93 -4.91 -14.05
C GLY A 782 15.84 -3.52 -13.44
N THR A 783 15.74 -2.47 -14.28
CA THR A 783 15.61 -1.08 -13.81
C THR A 783 14.16 -0.75 -13.45
N VAL A 784 13.97 0.21 -12.54
CA VAL A 784 12.65 0.74 -12.20
C VAL A 784 12.48 2.09 -12.86
N ARG A 785 11.43 2.24 -13.67
CA ARG A 785 11.19 3.47 -14.46
C ARG A 785 9.78 4.00 -14.32
N ASN A 786 9.64 5.31 -14.49
CA ASN A 786 8.35 5.99 -14.61
C ASN A 786 7.76 5.85 -16.04
N SER A 787 6.60 6.48 -16.29
CA SER A 787 5.96 6.48 -17.61
C SER A 787 6.74 7.18 -18.72
N LEU A 788 7.60 8.15 -18.37
CA LEU A 788 8.46 8.88 -19.31
C LEU A 788 9.73 8.10 -19.69
N GLY A 789 10.02 7.02 -18.98
CA GLY A 789 11.23 6.23 -19.14
C GLY A 789 12.42 6.74 -18.32
N ASP A 790 12.19 7.69 -17.40
CA ASP A 790 13.22 8.12 -16.44
C ASP A 790 13.45 7.00 -15.43
N ILE A 791 14.72 6.75 -15.11
CA ILE A 791 15.14 5.73 -14.16
C ILE A 791 14.99 6.28 -12.74
N VAL A 792 14.22 5.57 -11.91
CA VAL A 792 14.07 5.86 -10.49
C VAL A 792 15.15 5.10 -9.70
N THR A 793 15.29 3.80 -9.97
CA THR A 793 16.39 2.98 -9.42
C THR A 793 16.96 2.07 -10.50
N PHE A 794 18.28 1.84 -10.46
CA PHE A 794 18.97 0.95 -11.41
C PHE A 794 18.68 -0.53 -11.15
N CYS A 795 18.42 -0.88 -9.90
CA CYS A 795 17.96 -2.20 -9.48
C CYS A 795 16.77 -2.01 -8.54
N TYR A 796 15.75 -2.86 -8.62
CA TYR A 796 14.64 -2.81 -7.66
C TYR A 796 15.16 -3.08 -6.25
N GLY A 797 14.77 -2.27 -5.25
CA GLY A 797 15.18 -2.51 -3.86
C GLY A 797 16.70 -2.48 -3.60
N GLU A 798 17.51 -2.02 -4.56
CA GLU A 798 18.98 -2.11 -4.55
C GLU A 798 19.53 -3.57 -4.55
N ASP A 799 18.67 -4.59 -4.50
CA ASP A 799 19.01 -6.00 -4.45
C ASP A 799 18.34 -6.85 -5.55
N GLY A 800 17.36 -6.31 -6.29
CA GLY A 800 16.65 -6.96 -7.38
C GLY A 800 15.68 -8.06 -6.95
N LEU A 801 15.31 -8.12 -5.68
CA LEU A 801 14.56 -9.24 -5.10
C LEU A 801 13.14 -8.83 -4.69
N ASP A 802 12.19 -9.75 -4.82
CA ASP A 802 10.82 -9.56 -4.35
C ASP A 802 10.74 -9.69 -2.83
N GLY A 803 10.11 -8.70 -2.19
CA GLY A 803 9.86 -8.68 -0.76
C GLY A 803 9.14 -9.92 -0.23
N GLN A 804 8.36 -10.63 -1.04
CA GLN A 804 7.69 -11.88 -0.61
C GLN A 804 8.67 -13.01 -0.23
N HIS A 805 9.88 -13.01 -0.79
CA HIS A 805 10.86 -14.09 -0.63
C HIS A 805 12.00 -13.78 0.35
N ILE A 806 11.90 -12.64 1.03
CA ILE A 806 12.87 -12.16 2.02
C ILE A 806 12.47 -12.64 3.42
N GLU A 807 13.45 -13.09 4.19
CA GLU A 807 13.27 -13.52 5.58
C GLU A 807 14.33 -12.91 6.49
N LEU A 808 13.99 -12.72 7.76
CA LEU A 808 14.93 -12.30 8.77
C LEU A 808 15.90 -13.45 9.11
N GLN A 809 17.19 -13.22 8.88
CA GLN A 809 18.24 -14.22 9.07
C GLN A 809 19.36 -13.67 9.95
N LYS A 810 19.91 -14.54 10.79
CA LYS A 810 21.09 -14.22 11.59
C LYS A 810 22.36 -14.31 10.73
N VAL A 811 23.19 -13.28 10.71
CA VAL A 811 24.50 -13.24 10.06
C VAL A 811 25.58 -13.28 11.15
N ASP A 812 26.07 -14.48 11.47
CA ASP A 812 26.94 -14.71 12.63
C ASP A 812 28.39 -14.22 12.46
N ILE A 813 28.82 -13.98 11.22
CA ILE A 813 30.15 -13.45 10.91
C ILE A 813 30.39 -12.03 11.48
N ILE A 814 29.32 -11.23 11.64
CA ILE A 814 29.43 -9.82 12.00
C ILE A 814 29.77 -9.65 13.49
N THR A 815 29.02 -10.34 14.35
CA THR A 815 29.03 -10.13 15.81
C THR A 815 30.04 -10.99 16.56
N CYS A 816 30.61 -12.01 15.93
CA CYS A 816 31.64 -12.84 16.56
C CYS A 816 32.93 -12.04 16.85
N SER A 817 33.63 -12.38 17.93
CA SER A 817 34.97 -11.86 18.21
C SER A 817 35.98 -12.42 17.20
N ASP A 818 37.12 -11.77 17.02
CA ASP A 818 38.14 -12.22 16.08
C ASP A 818 38.66 -13.63 16.43
N ALA A 819 38.83 -13.92 17.72
CA ALA A 819 39.20 -15.26 18.19
C ALA A 819 38.15 -16.34 17.84
N VAL A 820 36.87 -16.06 18.08
CA VAL A 820 35.77 -17.01 17.75
C VAL A 820 35.61 -17.15 16.23
N PHE A 821 35.89 -16.09 15.47
CA PHE A 821 35.89 -16.14 14.02
C PHE A 821 37.01 -17.04 13.48
N GLU A 822 38.24 -16.85 13.95
CA GLU A 822 39.35 -17.73 13.58
C GLU A 822 39.08 -19.18 13.97
N GLU A 823 38.57 -19.43 15.18
CA GLU A 823 38.21 -20.77 15.62
C GLU A 823 37.17 -21.44 14.69
N LYS A 824 36.16 -20.69 14.22
CA LYS A 824 35.09 -21.23 13.38
C LYS A 824 35.43 -21.42 11.91
N PHE A 825 36.35 -20.63 11.37
CA PHE A 825 36.58 -20.57 9.92
C PHE A 825 38.01 -20.92 9.50
N LYS A 826 39.02 -20.69 10.35
CA LYS A 826 40.42 -20.93 9.98
C LYS A 826 40.74 -22.42 10.05
N ILE A 827 41.41 -22.93 9.01
CA ILE A 827 41.94 -24.29 8.94
C ILE A 827 43.42 -24.19 8.60
N ASP A 828 44.25 -24.76 9.45
CA ASP A 828 45.68 -24.91 9.24
C ASP A 828 46.02 -26.40 9.18
N LEU A 829 46.46 -26.86 8.01
CA LEU A 829 46.91 -28.22 7.72
C LEU A 829 48.40 -28.41 7.98
N MET A 830 49.15 -27.34 8.25
CA MET A 830 50.60 -27.35 8.50
C MET A 830 50.93 -27.46 9.99
N ASP A 831 49.99 -27.11 10.87
CA ASP A 831 50.13 -27.24 12.32
C ASP A 831 50.11 -28.73 12.74
N PRO A 832 50.94 -29.19 13.71
CA PRO A 832 50.94 -30.58 14.17
C PRO A 832 49.63 -31.00 14.84
N ILE A 833 48.82 -30.03 15.31
CA ILE A 833 47.50 -30.26 15.86
C ILE A 833 46.49 -30.14 14.70
N PRO A 834 45.81 -31.23 14.30
CA PRO A 834 44.91 -31.18 13.17
C PRO A 834 43.73 -30.25 13.46
N SER A 835 43.58 -29.20 12.65
CA SER A 835 42.47 -28.24 12.73
C SER A 835 41.09 -28.88 12.57
N ILE A 836 41.03 -30.05 11.91
CA ILE A 836 39.84 -30.90 11.78
C ILE A 836 40.23 -32.32 12.22
N PRO A 837 39.63 -32.87 13.30
CA PRO A 837 39.93 -34.22 13.72
C PRO A 837 39.51 -35.28 12.66
N PRO A 838 40.28 -36.38 12.49
CA PRO A 838 39.92 -37.49 11.59
C PRO A 838 38.58 -38.19 11.92
N GLU A 839 38.03 -37.91 13.09
CA GLU A 839 36.70 -38.38 13.47
C GLU A 839 35.56 -37.71 12.69
N TYR A 840 35.79 -36.52 12.14
CA TYR A 840 34.78 -35.73 11.42
C TYR A 840 34.93 -35.76 9.91
N LEU A 841 36.12 -36.07 9.38
CA LEU A 841 36.42 -36.03 7.95
C LEU A 841 37.22 -37.27 7.54
N GLU A 842 36.76 -37.97 6.51
CA GLU A 842 37.41 -39.20 6.01
C GLU A 842 38.80 -38.92 5.43
N VAL A 843 38.93 -37.83 4.67
CA VAL A 843 40.16 -37.42 3.97
C VAL A 843 41.14 -36.67 4.90
N ALA A 844 40.83 -36.51 6.19
CA ALA A 844 41.61 -35.68 7.12
C ALA A 844 43.09 -36.09 7.23
N SER A 845 43.37 -37.39 7.20
CA SER A 845 44.73 -37.92 7.28
C SER A 845 45.52 -37.76 5.98
N GLU A 846 44.82 -37.67 4.84
CA GLU A 846 45.42 -37.57 3.51
C GLU A 846 45.78 -36.11 3.16
N ILE A 847 44.99 -35.15 3.64
CA ILE A 847 45.20 -33.71 3.39
C ILE A 847 46.24 -33.06 4.31
N GLN A 848 46.66 -33.74 5.39
CA GLN A 848 47.57 -33.16 6.38
C GLN A 848 48.94 -32.86 5.75
N GLY A 849 49.41 -31.61 5.84
CA GLY A 849 50.67 -31.16 5.24
C GLY A 849 50.62 -30.89 3.73
N ASP A 850 49.45 -30.93 3.08
CA ASP A 850 49.31 -30.58 1.66
C ASP A 850 49.30 -29.05 1.45
N VAL A 851 50.31 -28.56 0.73
CA VAL A 851 50.51 -27.13 0.43
C VAL A 851 49.43 -26.59 -0.52
N ASN A 852 48.99 -27.38 -1.51
CA ASN A 852 48.02 -26.91 -2.50
C ASN A 852 46.64 -26.73 -1.88
N ILE A 853 46.25 -27.66 -1.00
CA ILE A 853 44.97 -27.60 -0.29
C ILE A 853 44.98 -26.44 0.72
N GLN A 854 46.09 -26.24 1.44
CA GLN A 854 46.23 -25.10 2.35
C GLN A 854 46.03 -23.76 1.64
N LEU A 855 46.60 -23.59 0.45
CA LEU A 855 46.48 -22.35 -0.32
C LEU A 855 45.01 -22.04 -0.67
N VAL A 856 44.21 -23.05 -1.04
CA VAL A 856 42.78 -22.88 -1.35
C VAL A 856 41.96 -22.56 -0.09
N LEU A 857 42.32 -23.14 1.06
CA LEU A 857 41.69 -22.85 2.35
C LEU A 857 42.02 -21.42 2.83
N ASP A 858 43.26 -20.97 2.66
CA ASP A 858 43.66 -19.59 2.97
C ASP A 858 42.89 -18.59 2.09
N GLN A 859 42.72 -18.89 0.80
CA GLN A 859 41.89 -18.08 -0.11
C GLN A 859 40.41 -18.04 0.29
N GLU A 860 39.86 -19.12 0.86
CA GLU A 860 38.51 -19.11 1.43
C GLU A 860 38.44 -18.21 2.67
N PHE A 861 39.39 -18.34 3.59
CA PHE A 861 39.46 -17.55 4.81
C PHE A 861 39.61 -16.05 4.52
N ASP A 862 40.50 -15.67 3.59
CA ASP A 862 40.71 -14.28 3.18
C ASP A 862 39.44 -13.66 2.58
N ARG A 863 38.67 -14.42 1.80
CA ARG A 863 37.37 -13.97 1.26
C ARG A 863 36.35 -13.73 2.37
N LEU A 864 36.25 -14.64 3.34
CA LEU A 864 35.36 -14.48 4.49
C LEU A 864 35.76 -13.28 5.35
N LEU A 865 37.07 -13.04 5.50
CA LEU A 865 37.61 -11.92 6.24
C LEU A 865 37.35 -10.59 5.51
N HIS A 866 37.48 -10.55 4.19
CA HIS A 866 37.08 -9.41 3.37
C HIS A 866 35.58 -9.13 3.51
N ALA A 867 34.73 -10.14 3.32
CA ALA A 867 33.29 -10.05 3.53
C ALA A 867 32.92 -9.50 4.91
N ARG A 868 33.57 -9.99 5.97
CA ARG A 868 33.37 -9.51 7.35
C ARG A 868 33.73 -8.03 7.51
N ARG A 869 34.82 -7.57 6.89
CA ARG A 869 35.20 -6.15 6.89
C ARG A 869 34.14 -5.31 6.18
N THR A 870 33.73 -5.72 4.97
CA THR A 870 32.68 -5.03 4.20
C THR A 870 31.37 -4.93 5.00
N PHE A 871 30.93 -6.02 5.63
CA PHE A 871 29.73 -6.00 6.49
C PHE A 871 29.86 -5.01 7.66
N ARG A 872 31.00 -4.98 8.35
CA ARG A 872 31.23 -4.06 9.48
C ARG A 872 31.36 -2.60 9.05
N GLU A 873 31.81 -2.35 7.82
CA GLU A 873 31.84 -1.01 7.23
C GLU A 873 30.44 -0.51 6.87
N VAL A 874 29.61 -1.39 6.30
CA VAL A 874 28.23 -1.07 5.89
C VAL A 874 27.30 -0.97 7.11
N PHE A 875 27.31 -1.95 8.01
CA PHE A 875 26.46 -1.99 9.20
C PHE A 875 27.24 -1.55 10.44
N LYS A 876 27.03 -0.30 10.85
CA LYS A 876 27.65 0.28 12.04
C LYS A 876 27.00 -0.18 13.35
N SER A 877 25.81 -0.77 13.29
CA SER A 877 25.08 -1.33 14.43
C SER A 877 25.50 -2.77 14.70
N ALA A 878 25.57 -3.14 15.98
CA ALA A 878 25.92 -4.50 16.41
C ALA A 878 24.75 -5.52 16.28
N ASP A 879 23.80 -5.27 15.38
CA ASP A 879 22.68 -6.18 15.15
C ASP A 879 23.13 -7.34 14.25
N ASP A 880 22.74 -8.57 14.60
CA ASP A 880 23.07 -9.77 13.83
C ASP A 880 21.92 -10.23 12.93
N GLN A 881 20.74 -9.63 13.02
CA GLN A 881 19.57 -10.00 12.24
C GLN A 881 19.38 -9.09 11.03
N HIS A 882 19.46 -9.67 9.83
CA HIS A 882 19.29 -8.94 8.57
C HIS A 882 18.23 -9.59 7.69
N GLN A 883 17.52 -8.78 6.93
CA GLN A 883 16.53 -9.23 5.95
C GLN A 883 17.29 -9.71 4.71
N LEU A 884 17.25 -11.02 4.44
CA LEU A 884 17.97 -11.66 3.35
C LEU A 884 17.05 -12.64 2.61
N PRO A 885 17.20 -12.83 1.29
CA PRO A 885 16.46 -13.83 0.57
C PRO A 885 16.85 -15.22 1.08
N ILE A 886 15.88 -16.14 1.09
CA ILE A 886 16.08 -17.58 1.29
C ILE A 886 16.79 -17.95 2.60
N ASN A 887 16.07 -18.61 3.50
CA ASN A 887 16.67 -19.08 4.74
C ASN A 887 17.65 -20.25 4.52
N VAL A 888 18.96 -19.94 4.48
CA VAL A 888 20.04 -20.91 4.23
C VAL A 888 20.15 -21.94 5.36
N LEU A 889 20.00 -21.51 6.62
CA LEU A 889 20.05 -22.39 7.79
C LEU A 889 19.00 -23.48 7.72
N ARG A 890 17.79 -23.10 7.32
CA ARG A 890 16.68 -24.03 7.17
C ARG A 890 16.90 -25.02 6.02
N ILE A 891 17.53 -24.59 4.91
CA ILE A 891 17.92 -25.52 3.83
C ILE A 891 18.92 -26.55 4.37
N LEU A 892 19.91 -26.13 5.16
CA LEU A 892 20.88 -27.04 5.79
C LEU A 892 20.19 -28.03 6.75
N ASP A 893 19.26 -27.55 7.58
CA ASP A 893 18.52 -28.43 8.49
C ASP A 893 17.63 -29.42 7.74
N ASN A 894 17.01 -29.01 6.63
CA ASN A 894 16.24 -29.91 5.77
C ASN A 894 17.13 -30.97 5.12
N ALA A 895 18.33 -30.60 4.66
CA ALA A 895 19.29 -31.56 4.11
C ALA A 895 19.66 -32.63 5.16
N LYS A 896 19.92 -32.21 6.41
CA LYS A 896 20.21 -33.15 7.51
C LYS A 896 19.07 -34.15 7.73
N THR A 897 17.81 -33.68 7.69
CA THR A 897 16.65 -34.55 7.86
C THR A 897 16.44 -35.49 6.67
N ILE A 898 16.57 -34.99 5.43
CA ILE A 898 16.36 -35.78 4.20
C ILE A 898 17.41 -36.90 4.08
N PHE A 899 18.68 -36.56 4.26
CA PHE A 899 19.79 -37.51 4.15
C PHE A 899 20.10 -38.25 5.46
N ARG A 900 19.34 -37.99 6.53
CA ARG A 900 19.48 -38.62 7.86
C ARG A 900 20.90 -38.51 8.42
N ILE A 901 21.47 -37.31 8.33
CA ILE A 901 22.83 -37.02 8.77
C ILE A 901 22.89 -37.08 10.31
N LYS A 902 23.77 -37.92 10.85
CA LYS A 902 23.97 -38.06 12.30
C LYS A 902 24.93 -36.98 12.80
N LYS A 903 24.66 -36.43 13.98
CA LYS A 903 25.61 -35.57 14.69
C LYS A 903 26.86 -36.38 15.06
N GLY A 904 28.05 -35.90 14.68
CA GLY A 904 29.29 -36.65 14.80
C GLY A 904 29.51 -37.72 13.72
N GLY A 905 28.75 -37.69 12.62
CA GLY A 905 29.05 -38.50 11.44
C GLY A 905 30.31 -38.01 10.73
N ARG A 906 31.05 -38.94 10.12
CA ARG A 906 32.17 -38.61 9.22
C ARG A 906 31.65 -38.06 7.90
N SER A 907 32.25 -36.95 7.47
CA SER A 907 31.98 -36.31 6.18
C SER A 907 32.92 -36.86 5.10
N ASP A 908 32.39 -37.05 3.89
CA ASP A 908 33.08 -37.47 2.66
C ASP A 908 33.50 -36.26 1.79
N LEU A 909 33.45 -35.04 2.32
CA LEU A 909 33.71 -33.82 1.56
C LEU A 909 35.21 -33.60 1.29
N HIS A 910 35.58 -33.41 0.03
CA HIS A 910 36.93 -32.99 -0.34
C HIS A 910 37.03 -31.45 -0.36
N PRO A 911 38.05 -30.81 0.27
CA PRO A 911 38.17 -29.35 0.31
C PRO A 911 38.20 -28.67 -1.06
N LEU A 912 39.02 -29.19 -2.00
CA LEU A 912 39.16 -28.62 -3.35
C LEU A 912 37.82 -28.60 -4.11
N GLU A 913 37.09 -29.72 -4.09
CA GLU A 913 35.81 -29.83 -4.78
C GLU A 913 34.74 -28.98 -4.11
N THR A 914 34.68 -29.00 -2.78
CA THR A 914 33.67 -28.26 -2.01
C THR A 914 33.78 -26.76 -2.23
N ILE A 915 34.99 -26.21 -2.14
CA ILE A 915 35.23 -24.77 -2.32
C ILE A 915 34.97 -24.35 -3.76
N ALA A 916 35.38 -25.17 -4.74
CA ALA A 916 35.10 -24.93 -6.15
C ALA A 916 33.59 -24.93 -6.45
N LYS A 917 32.83 -25.90 -5.92
CA LYS A 917 31.37 -25.97 -6.07
C LYS A 917 30.66 -24.75 -5.46
N VAL A 918 31.09 -24.29 -4.28
CA VAL A 918 30.55 -23.09 -3.64
C VAL A 918 30.87 -21.83 -4.46
N GLN A 919 32.08 -21.72 -5.00
CA GLN A 919 32.46 -20.61 -5.91
C GLN A 919 31.63 -20.61 -7.20
N GLU A 920 31.44 -21.78 -7.80
CA GLU A 920 30.61 -21.94 -9.00
C GLU A 920 29.17 -21.50 -8.73
N LEU A 921 28.60 -21.88 -7.57
CA LEU A 921 27.29 -21.37 -7.16
C LEU A 921 27.26 -19.84 -7.11
N MET A 922 28.27 -19.18 -6.51
CA MET A 922 28.29 -17.71 -6.42
C MET A 922 28.27 -17.02 -7.79
N SER A 923 28.89 -17.64 -8.80
CA SER A 923 28.88 -17.15 -10.17
C SER A 923 27.51 -17.29 -10.86
N ARG A 924 26.72 -18.29 -10.46
CA ARG A 924 25.37 -18.58 -11.00
C ARG A 924 24.27 -17.73 -10.37
N LEU A 925 24.52 -17.14 -9.19
CA LEU A 925 23.61 -16.17 -8.57
C LEU A 925 23.68 -14.83 -9.31
N VAL A 926 22.85 -14.69 -10.36
CA VAL A 926 22.81 -13.52 -11.26
C VAL A 926 21.48 -12.77 -11.16
N ILE A 927 21.55 -11.45 -10.95
CA ILE A 927 20.41 -10.50 -10.98
C ILE A 927 20.53 -9.63 -12.24
N VAL A 928 21.62 -8.86 -12.33
CA VAL A 928 21.97 -8.01 -13.47
C VAL A 928 22.70 -8.85 -14.51
N ARG A 929 22.09 -8.98 -15.68
CA ARG A 929 22.67 -9.73 -16.80
C ARG A 929 23.46 -8.79 -17.69
N GLY A 930 24.73 -9.08 -17.92
CA GLY A 930 25.58 -8.35 -18.85
C GLY A 930 27.04 -8.78 -18.73
N SER A 931 27.80 -8.64 -19.82
CA SER A 931 29.23 -8.94 -19.87
C SER A 931 30.12 -7.69 -19.86
N ASP A 932 29.50 -6.51 -19.91
CA ASP A 932 30.20 -5.24 -19.82
C ASP A 932 30.65 -4.95 -18.38
N ARG A 933 31.69 -4.12 -18.26
CA ARG A 933 32.32 -3.80 -16.97
C ARG A 933 31.32 -3.24 -15.95
N LEU A 934 30.35 -2.42 -16.39
CA LEU A 934 29.38 -1.80 -15.50
C LEU A 934 28.33 -2.81 -15.00
N SER A 935 27.83 -3.68 -15.88
CA SER A 935 26.90 -4.74 -15.46
C SER A 935 27.55 -5.72 -14.48
N LEU A 936 28.83 -6.07 -14.67
CA LEU A 936 29.56 -6.92 -13.73
C LEU A 936 29.72 -6.26 -12.36
N GLU A 937 30.05 -4.97 -12.34
CA GLU A 937 30.15 -4.17 -11.10
C GLU A 937 28.78 -4.05 -10.40
N ALA A 938 27.72 -3.78 -11.15
CA ALA A 938 26.37 -3.71 -10.63
C ALA A 938 25.88 -5.06 -10.08
N GLN A 939 26.21 -6.16 -10.77
CA GLN A 939 25.88 -7.51 -10.32
C GLN A 939 26.60 -7.89 -9.03
N ASP A 940 27.88 -7.53 -8.92
CA ASP A 940 28.65 -7.79 -7.71
C ASP A 940 28.01 -7.03 -6.54
N ASN A 941 27.79 -5.72 -6.69
CA ASN A 941 27.16 -4.87 -5.67
C ASN A 941 25.78 -5.37 -5.22
N ALA A 942 24.92 -5.79 -6.15
CA ALA A 942 23.57 -6.27 -5.85
C ALA A 942 23.57 -7.58 -5.05
N THR A 943 24.63 -8.39 -5.14
CA THR A 943 24.70 -9.71 -4.48
C THR A 943 25.69 -9.79 -3.33
N THR A 944 26.52 -8.78 -3.08
CA THR A 944 27.58 -8.78 -2.06
C THR A 944 27.10 -9.29 -0.71
N LEU A 945 25.99 -8.74 -0.21
CA LEU A 945 25.42 -9.07 1.09
C LEU A 945 25.01 -10.55 1.19
N PHE A 946 24.30 -11.03 0.17
CA PHE A 946 23.81 -12.40 0.14
C PHE A 946 24.93 -13.41 -0.10
N ARG A 947 25.85 -13.12 -1.02
CA ARG A 947 27.04 -13.96 -1.28
C ARG A 947 27.86 -14.16 -0.02
N ALA A 948 28.11 -13.09 0.72
CA ALA A 948 28.88 -13.13 1.93
C ALA A 948 28.20 -13.94 3.05
N HIS A 949 26.87 -13.84 3.18
CA HIS A 949 26.09 -14.70 4.10
C HIS A 949 26.15 -16.17 3.69
N VAL A 950 25.94 -16.49 2.41
CA VAL A 950 25.98 -17.88 1.91
C VAL A 950 27.38 -18.48 2.08
N GLN A 951 28.43 -17.74 1.74
CA GLN A 951 29.83 -18.16 1.96
C GLN A 951 30.09 -18.42 3.45
N GLY A 952 29.58 -17.57 4.34
CA GLY A 952 29.69 -17.77 5.78
C GLY A 952 28.99 -19.01 6.32
N ARG A 953 27.89 -19.42 5.69
CA ARG A 953 27.14 -20.63 6.07
C ARG A 953 27.67 -21.89 5.41
N LEU A 954 28.25 -21.77 4.22
CA LEU A 954 28.80 -22.89 3.44
C LEU A 954 30.34 -22.98 3.52
N ALA A 955 30.95 -22.36 4.53
CA ALA A 955 32.39 -22.46 4.76
C ALA A 955 32.78 -23.92 5.04
N PHE A 956 33.89 -24.38 4.46
CA PHE A 956 34.29 -25.80 4.50
C PHE A 956 34.35 -26.36 5.94
N LYS A 957 35.00 -25.63 6.86
CA LYS A 957 35.09 -26.03 8.29
C LYS A 957 33.72 -26.27 8.93
N ARG A 958 32.74 -25.41 8.63
CA ARG A 958 31.39 -25.50 9.20
C ARG A 958 30.60 -26.66 8.61
N LEU A 959 30.70 -26.87 7.29
CA LEU A 959 30.06 -27.98 6.61
C LEU A 959 30.46 -29.33 7.22
N VAL A 960 31.73 -29.47 7.59
CA VAL A 960 32.27 -30.69 8.21
C VAL A 960 31.97 -30.76 9.71
N MET A 961 32.32 -29.72 10.48
CA MET A 961 32.26 -29.77 11.95
C MET A 961 30.89 -29.46 12.55
N GLU A 962 30.17 -28.46 12.03
CA GLU A 962 28.85 -28.05 12.58
C GLU A 962 27.70 -28.84 11.93
N TYR A 963 27.81 -29.09 10.63
CA TYR A 963 26.72 -29.65 9.84
C TYR A 963 26.89 -31.13 9.50
N HIS A 964 28.12 -31.68 9.52
CA HIS A 964 28.46 -33.06 9.13
C HIS A 964 27.93 -33.46 7.74
N MET A 965 28.00 -32.53 6.80
CA MET A 965 27.40 -32.69 5.47
C MET A 965 28.14 -33.75 4.65
N THR A 966 27.39 -34.45 3.79
CA THR A 966 27.97 -35.34 2.77
C THR A 966 28.00 -34.66 1.41
N ASN A 967 28.77 -35.18 0.45
CA ASN A 967 28.88 -34.62 -0.91
C ASN A 967 27.51 -34.57 -1.61
N VAL A 968 26.73 -35.65 -1.50
CA VAL A 968 25.36 -35.71 -2.04
C VAL A 968 24.43 -34.69 -1.37
N ALA A 969 24.54 -34.51 -0.06
CA ALA A 969 23.74 -33.53 0.66
C ALA A 969 24.11 -32.09 0.28
N LEU A 970 25.40 -31.82 0.08
CA LEU A 970 25.89 -30.53 -0.37
C LEU A 970 25.37 -30.19 -1.77
N ASP A 971 25.43 -31.11 -2.73
CA ASP A 971 24.92 -30.89 -4.09
C ASP A 971 23.43 -30.53 -4.09
N TRP A 972 22.65 -31.18 -3.22
CA TRP A 972 21.24 -30.85 -3.02
C TRP A 972 21.05 -29.43 -2.45
N VAL A 973 21.85 -29.05 -1.44
CA VAL A 973 21.79 -27.70 -0.85
C VAL A 973 22.12 -26.63 -1.88
N LEU A 974 23.19 -26.81 -2.66
CA LEU A 974 23.60 -25.86 -3.69
C LEU A 974 22.52 -25.68 -4.76
N GLY A 975 21.91 -26.78 -5.22
CA GLY A 975 20.79 -26.74 -6.17
C GLY A 975 19.54 -26.05 -5.61
N GLU A 976 19.20 -26.27 -4.34
CA GLU A 976 18.07 -25.59 -3.70
C GLU A 976 18.31 -24.09 -3.51
N VAL A 977 19.52 -23.68 -3.13
CA VAL A 977 19.88 -22.26 -3.00
C VAL A 977 19.74 -21.55 -4.35
N GLU A 978 20.25 -22.13 -5.43
CA GLU A 978 20.13 -21.59 -6.80
C GLU A 978 18.67 -21.47 -7.25
N ASN A 979 17.88 -22.54 -7.11
CA ASN A 979 16.48 -22.57 -7.56
C ASN A 979 15.63 -21.56 -6.79
N ARG A 980 15.81 -21.46 -5.47
CA ARG A 980 15.06 -20.49 -4.66
C ARG A 980 15.51 -19.05 -4.91
N PHE A 981 16.78 -18.81 -5.22
CA PHE A 981 17.28 -17.48 -5.56
C PHE A 981 16.72 -17.00 -6.89
N ALA A 982 16.70 -17.86 -7.90
CA ALA A 982 16.08 -17.54 -9.18
C ALA A 982 14.58 -17.19 -9.05
N ARG A 983 13.86 -17.82 -8.11
CA ARG A 983 12.45 -17.50 -7.79
C ARG A 983 12.28 -16.19 -7.03
N ALA A 984 13.28 -15.78 -6.26
CA ALA A 984 13.22 -14.58 -5.44
C ALA A 984 13.42 -13.28 -6.24
N ILE A 985 13.89 -13.37 -7.50
CA ILE A 985 14.09 -12.21 -8.37
C ILE A 985 12.74 -11.57 -8.70
N VAL A 986 12.69 -10.23 -8.65
CA VAL A 986 11.47 -9.48 -8.99
C VAL A 986 11.03 -9.75 -10.44
N PRO A 987 9.76 -10.07 -10.70
CA PRO A 987 9.28 -10.24 -12.06
C PRO A 987 9.21 -8.88 -12.79
N PRO A 988 9.74 -8.77 -14.01
CA PRO A 988 9.51 -7.60 -14.85
C PRO A 988 8.01 -7.38 -15.09
N GLY A 989 7.58 -6.11 -15.04
CA GLY A 989 6.18 -5.73 -15.13
C GLY A 989 5.50 -5.52 -13.77
N GLU A 990 6.16 -5.84 -12.65
CA GLU A 990 5.62 -5.57 -11.32
C GLU A 990 5.41 -4.05 -11.12
N MET A 991 4.22 -3.69 -10.66
CA MET A 991 3.82 -2.30 -10.36
C MET A 991 4.36 -1.85 -9.01
N VAL A 992 5.70 -1.84 -8.88
CA VAL A 992 6.43 -1.59 -7.64
C VAL A 992 6.08 -0.25 -7.00
N GLY A 993 5.72 0.77 -7.78
CA GLY A 993 5.33 2.08 -7.25
C GLY A 993 3.99 2.06 -6.51
N VAL A 994 2.98 1.38 -7.08
CA VAL A 994 1.68 1.20 -6.42
C VAL A 994 1.82 0.32 -5.18
N LEU A 995 2.62 -0.74 -5.28
CA LEU A 995 2.89 -1.63 -4.16
C LEU A 995 3.55 -0.89 -2.99
N ALA A 996 4.57 -0.08 -3.27
CA ALA A 996 5.24 0.76 -2.27
C ALA A 996 4.27 1.80 -1.68
N ALA A 997 3.47 2.47 -2.52
CA ALA A 997 2.50 3.46 -2.08
C ALA A 997 1.40 2.90 -1.17
N GLN A 998 1.02 1.63 -1.34
CA GLN A 998 0.06 0.94 -0.48
C GLN A 998 0.70 0.35 0.78
N SER A 999 2.01 0.08 0.73
CA SER A 999 2.77 -0.50 1.83
C SER A 999 3.13 0.53 2.90
N ILE A 1000 3.33 1.78 2.49
CA ILE A 1000 3.53 2.98 3.32
C ILE A 1000 2.17 3.48 3.82
#